data_AF-A0AAW6TYG9-F1
#
_entry.id   AF-A0AAW6TYG9-F1
#
_cell.length_a   1.000
_cell.length_b   1.000
_cell.length_c   1.000
_cell.angle_alpha   90.00
_cell.angle_beta   90.00
_cell.angle_gamma   90.00
#
_symmetry.space_group_name_H-M   'P 1'
#
loop_
_entity.id
_entity.type
_entity.pdbx_description
1 polymer ?
#
loop_
_entity_poly.entity_id
_entity_poly.type
_entity_poly.pdbx_seq_one_letter_code
_entity_poly.pdbx_strand_id
1 'polypeptide(L)'
;MKKHRIAAALIASLTLFAMAPSARAAGEREPLILFDFGPSFQSRSVATSDARMSLTEPGRLRIETGHEAPWPGVTLKAPDGKWDLSSYETLRFEVINRGDETVTVNCRVDNPGADGTNHCVTDNVTVAPGASETLNVRVFPVPWRLDAPLELVGMRAAPTHAGKLDPGNVTQLVIFVNQPKEDHAFEIGPIRAGGRIEVLDASTFLPFIDTFGQYIHKDWPGKTHSTEDMIAYGQAEERDIETHPGPQDRNAYGGWERGPQLEATGFFRVQKHQGKWWLVDPAGRLFWSHGIDCVGTGNATPISNREAYFKDLPPEDSPFARFYGSGSWAPHGYYKDHTPYRTYDFSRANLLRKYGKDFERLFAERTHRRFKSWGINTIANWSDESIYLMRKTPYTATIGFESRRLEGSEGYWGKFYDVFDPSFRQQLRKRLARERDRTANDPWCIGYFVHNELSWGNDTSLAVAALASPADQPAKKVFVEDLKARYETIGGLNKAWGTDHASWEALLQSQTAPDRQKALADLHAFYDKTARTYFETIRDELRKIAPNHLYLGCRFAWVNDNAARASADFCDVVSYNRYTYSVEDLKLPDNIDMPLIIGEFHFGALDRGMFHTGLRSTDSQQHRADTYADYVRSALRNPYVVGTHWFQYKDQATTGRGDGENYQIGFIDVCDTPYPEIVAKAREVGHSIYPYRLNAD
;
A
#
# COMPACT_ATOMS: atom_id res chain seq x y z
N MET A 1 71.04 -34.82 -54.36
CA MET A 1 70.26 -36.07 -54.49
C MET A 1 68.80 -35.76 -54.26
N LYS A 2 67.94 -36.27 -55.13
CA LYS A 2 66.50 -36.00 -55.27
C LYS A 2 65.64 -36.72 -54.21
N LYS A 3 64.37 -36.28 -54.12
CA LYS A 3 63.10 -37.00 -53.80
C LYS A 3 62.61 -36.81 -52.35
N HIS A 4 61.32 -36.64 -52.05
CA HIS A 4 60.05 -36.43 -52.77
C HIS A 4 59.02 -35.88 -51.74
N ARG A 5 58.18 -34.91 -52.13
CA ARG A 5 56.68 -34.93 -52.11
C ARG A 5 55.99 -35.64 -50.92
N ILE A 6 54.98 -35.01 -50.31
CA ILE A 6 53.53 -35.35 -50.41
C ILE A 6 52.69 -34.64 -49.31
N ALA A 7 51.54 -34.12 -49.77
CA ALA A 7 50.23 -33.89 -49.15
C ALA A 7 50.02 -32.96 -47.94
N ALA A 8 49.27 -31.89 -48.22
CA ALA A 8 48.27 -31.33 -47.33
C ALA A 8 47.14 -32.35 -47.11
N ALA A 9 46.70 -32.53 -45.87
CA ALA A 9 45.48 -33.23 -45.52
C ALA A 9 44.63 -32.32 -44.62
N LEU A 10 43.49 -31.88 -45.15
CA LEU A 10 42.36 -31.39 -44.37
C LEU A 10 41.91 -32.53 -43.44
N ILE A 11 41.92 -32.31 -42.14
CA ILE A 11 41.21 -33.16 -41.18
C ILE A 11 39.86 -32.50 -40.93
N ALA A 12 38.82 -33.09 -41.53
CA ALA A 12 37.44 -32.89 -41.15
C ALA A 12 37.19 -33.64 -39.83
N SER A 13 37.06 -32.90 -38.72
CA SER A 13 36.56 -33.47 -37.47
C SER A 13 35.03 -33.46 -37.50
N LEU A 14 34.44 -34.61 -37.86
CA LEU A 14 33.06 -34.96 -37.55
C LEU A 14 32.91 -34.90 -36.02
N THR A 15 32.16 -33.94 -35.51
CA THR A 15 31.73 -33.94 -34.11
C THR A 15 30.30 -34.48 -34.09
N LEU A 16 30.15 -35.73 -33.66
CA LEU A 16 28.84 -36.29 -33.34
C LEU A 16 28.22 -35.44 -32.22
N PHE A 17 27.11 -34.78 -32.50
CA PHE A 17 26.21 -34.24 -31.48
C PHE A 17 25.56 -35.43 -30.76
N ALA A 18 26.15 -35.86 -29.64
CA ALA A 18 25.41 -36.60 -28.64
C ALA A 18 24.49 -35.59 -27.94
N MET A 19 23.18 -35.66 -28.21
CA MET A 19 22.17 -34.98 -27.39
C MET A 19 22.32 -35.49 -25.95
N ALA A 20 22.91 -34.67 -25.09
CA ALA A 20 22.77 -34.86 -23.65
C ALA A 20 21.30 -34.59 -23.30
N PRO A 21 20.61 -35.49 -22.58
CA PRO A 21 19.29 -35.17 -22.06
C PRO A 21 19.42 -33.96 -21.14
N SER A 22 18.64 -32.92 -21.40
CA SER A 22 18.48 -31.80 -20.50
C SER A 22 18.11 -32.34 -19.13
N ALA A 23 18.94 -32.06 -18.13
CA ALA A 23 18.62 -32.33 -16.74
C ALA A 23 17.37 -31.51 -16.39
N ARG A 24 16.21 -32.18 -16.32
CA ARG A 24 15.02 -31.64 -15.64
C ARG A 24 15.48 -31.16 -14.27
N ALA A 25 15.20 -29.89 -13.92
CA ALA A 25 15.37 -29.40 -12.57
C ALA A 25 14.62 -30.39 -11.64
N ALA A 26 15.36 -30.96 -10.68
CA ALA A 26 14.80 -31.93 -9.74
C ALA A 26 13.76 -31.22 -8.85
N GLY A 27 12.49 -31.26 -9.25
CA GLY A 27 11.39 -30.65 -8.48
C GLY A 27 10.11 -30.32 -9.26
N GLU A 28 10.19 -30.14 -10.58
CA GLU A 28 9.01 -29.71 -11.36
C GLU A 28 8.08 -30.89 -11.72
N ARG A 29 6.82 -30.78 -11.30
CA ARG A 29 5.73 -31.66 -11.77
C ARG A 29 5.45 -31.36 -13.24
N GLU A 30 5.09 -32.39 -14.02
CA GLU A 30 4.65 -32.15 -15.39
C GLU A 30 3.45 -31.18 -15.41
N PRO A 31 3.54 -30.07 -16.17
CA PRO A 31 2.48 -29.08 -16.19
C PRO A 31 1.17 -29.68 -16.71
N LEU A 32 0.08 -29.42 -16.01
CA LEU A 32 -1.27 -29.73 -16.50
C LEU A 32 -1.70 -28.61 -17.45
N ILE A 33 -1.94 -28.94 -18.72
CA ILE A 33 -2.49 -28.00 -19.69
C ILE A 33 -3.99 -27.86 -19.39
N LEU A 34 -4.43 -26.64 -19.05
CA LEU A 34 -5.84 -26.33 -18.89
C LEU A 34 -6.46 -25.88 -20.21
N PHE A 35 -5.74 -25.03 -20.95
CA PHE A 35 -6.10 -24.60 -22.30
C PHE A 35 -4.86 -24.43 -23.17
N ASP A 36 -4.93 -24.86 -24.43
CA ASP A 36 -3.86 -24.71 -25.42
C ASP A 36 -4.19 -23.73 -26.55
N PHE A 37 -5.44 -23.27 -26.63
CA PHE A 37 -6.00 -22.40 -27.70
C PHE A 37 -5.67 -22.89 -29.12
N GLY A 38 -5.53 -24.21 -29.30
CA GLY A 38 -5.28 -24.84 -30.59
C GLY A 38 -6.55 -25.07 -31.42
N PRO A 39 -6.45 -25.77 -32.57
CA PRO A 39 -7.60 -26.05 -33.45
C PRO A 39 -8.75 -26.81 -32.78
N SER A 40 -8.48 -27.55 -31.72
CA SER A 40 -9.46 -28.28 -30.90
C SER A 40 -10.20 -27.40 -29.88
N PHE A 41 -9.77 -26.16 -29.67
CA PHE A 41 -10.39 -25.25 -28.72
C PHE A 41 -11.77 -24.78 -29.21
N GLN A 42 -12.80 -25.04 -28.41
CA GLN A 42 -14.17 -24.68 -28.75
C GLN A 42 -14.48 -23.25 -28.30
N SER A 43 -14.22 -22.25 -29.15
CA SER A 43 -14.48 -20.84 -28.81
C SER A 43 -15.93 -20.57 -28.36
N ARG A 44 -16.92 -21.32 -28.85
CA ARG A 44 -18.33 -21.12 -28.45
C ARG A 44 -18.63 -21.40 -26.96
N SER A 45 -17.74 -22.06 -26.22
CA SER A 45 -17.95 -22.35 -24.79
C SER A 45 -17.50 -21.21 -23.87
N VAL A 46 -16.83 -20.20 -24.41
CA VAL A 46 -16.31 -19.05 -23.64
C VAL A 46 -17.39 -17.99 -23.52
N ALA A 47 -17.70 -17.58 -22.29
CA ALA A 47 -18.59 -16.45 -22.06
C ALA A 47 -17.80 -15.14 -22.09
N THR A 48 -18.41 -14.08 -22.63
CA THR A 48 -17.82 -12.73 -22.67
C THR A 48 -18.67 -11.75 -21.85
N SER A 49 -18.03 -10.75 -21.27
CA SER A 49 -18.68 -9.58 -20.67
C SER A 49 -17.99 -8.35 -21.23
N ASP A 50 -18.73 -7.50 -21.95
CA ASP A 50 -18.19 -6.30 -22.62
C ASP A 50 -16.83 -6.55 -23.30
N ALA A 51 -16.75 -7.67 -24.02
CA ALA A 51 -15.52 -8.11 -24.65
C ALA A 51 -15.81 -8.95 -25.90
N ARG A 52 -14.84 -8.96 -26.80
CA ARG A 52 -14.78 -9.83 -27.97
C ARG A 52 -13.52 -10.68 -27.87
N MET A 53 -13.55 -11.84 -28.52
CA MET A 53 -12.39 -12.71 -28.59
C MET A 53 -12.25 -13.37 -29.95
N SER A 54 -11.01 -13.70 -30.30
CA SER A 54 -10.67 -14.41 -31.52
C SER A 54 -9.44 -15.29 -31.29
N LEU A 55 -9.34 -16.38 -32.03
CA LEU A 55 -8.09 -17.15 -32.10
C LEU A 55 -7.15 -16.46 -33.08
N THR A 56 -5.89 -16.27 -32.68
CA THR A 56 -4.86 -15.64 -33.51
C THR A 56 -3.89 -16.69 -34.05
N GLU A 57 -2.57 -16.43 -34.12
CA GLU A 57 -1.57 -17.45 -34.47
C GLU A 57 -1.74 -18.74 -33.64
N PRO A 58 -1.24 -19.91 -34.09
CA PRO A 58 -1.52 -21.20 -33.45
C PRO A 58 -1.28 -21.15 -31.93
N GLY A 59 -2.34 -21.35 -31.14
CA GLY A 59 -2.25 -21.48 -29.68
C GLY A 59 -2.45 -20.19 -28.87
N ARG A 60 -3.06 -19.15 -29.42
CA ARG A 60 -3.35 -17.90 -28.69
C ARG A 60 -4.81 -17.46 -28.79
N LEU A 61 -5.29 -16.83 -27.70
CA LEU A 61 -6.60 -16.19 -27.62
C LEU A 61 -6.40 -14.68 -27.51
N ARG A 62 -6.89 -13.93 -28.49
CA ARG A 62 -6.98 -12.47 -28.45
C ARG A 62 -8.28 -12.06 -27.78
N ILE A 63 -8.19 -11.07 -26.88
CA ILE A 63 -9.29 -10.52 -26.11
C ILE A 63 -9.27 -9.00 -26.30
N GLU A 64 -10.42 -8.46 -26.68
CA GLU A 64 -10.65 -7.02 -26.88
C GLU A 64 -11.78 -6.60 -25.94
N THR A 65 -11.45 -5.84 -24.90
CA THR A 65 -12.37 -5.41 -23.84
C THR A 65 -12.84 -3.98 -24.06
N GLY A 66 -14.12 -3.72 -23.78
CA GLY A 66 -14.67 -2.38 -23.65
C GLY A 66 -14.39 -1.77 -22.27
N HIS A 67 -15.19 -0.76 -21.91
CA HIS A 67 -15.13 -0.07 -20.61
C HIS A 67 -16.51 0.31 -20.03
N GLU A 68 -17.57 -0.34 -20.51
CA GLU A 68 -18.94 -0.15 -20.03
C GLU A 68 -19.27 -1.11 -18.87
N ALA A 69 -18.63 -2.29 -18.84
CA ALA A 69 -18.71 -3.20 -17.70
C ALA A 69 -17.64 -2.88 -16.65
N PRO A 70 -17.88 -3.20 -15.37
CA PRO A 70 -16.84 -3.06 -14.34
C PRO A 70 -15.68 -4.05 -14.49
N TRP A 71 -15.91 -5.20 -15.14
CA TRP A 71 -14.91 -6.27 -15.33
C TRP A 71 -15.01 -6.90 -16.72
N PRO A 72 -14.77 -6.13 -17.79
CA PRO A 72 -14.85 -6.64 -19.14
C PRO A 72 -13.79 -7.72 -19.36
N GLY A 73 -14.16 -8.79 -20.06
CA GLY A 73 -13.28 -9.95 -20.23
C GLY A 73 -13.99 -11.24 -20.66
N VAL A 74 -13.30 -12.36 -20.43
CA VAL A 74 -13.74 -13.71 -20.82
C VAL A 74 -13.78 -14.66 -19.63
N THR A 75 -14.71 -15.62 -19.67
CA THR A 75 -14.80 -16.73 -18.71
C THR A 75 -14.56 -18.06 -19.42
N LEU A 76 -13.51 -18.77 -19.01
CA LEU A 76 -13.11 -20.07 -19.52
C LEU A 76 -13.55 -21.16 -18.52
N LYS A 77 -14.58 -21.93 -18.88
CA LYS A 77 -15.11 -23.01 -18.03
C LYS A 77 -14.29 -24.29 -18.17
N ALA A 78 -14.12 -25.03 -17.08
CA ALA A 78 -13.51 -26.35 -17.10
C ALA A 78 -14.28 -27.27 -18.07
N PRO A 79 -13.62 -27.87 -19.08
CA PRO A 79 -14.29 -28.69 -20.09
C PRO A 79 -15.11 -29.84 -19.50
N ASP A 80 -14.58 -30.48 -18.45
CA ASP A 80 -15.23 -31.60 -17.74
C ASP A 80 -15.98 -31.14 -16.47
N GLY A 81 -16.30 -29.85 -16.38
CA GLY A 81 -17.03 -29.24 -15.28
C GLY A 81 -16.17 -28.82 -14.08
N LYS A 82 -15.02 -29.45 -13.85
CA LYS A 82 -14.03 -29.00 -12.84
C LYS A 82 -12.59 -29.46 -13.14
N TRP A 83 -11.63 -28.78 -12.53
CA TRP A 83 -10.24 -29.21 -12.39
C TRP A 83 -9.91 -29.51 -10.91
N ASP A 84 -9.05 -30.49 -10.70
CA ASP A 84 -8.35 -30.69 -9.43
C ASP A 84 -6.93 -30.13 -9.55
N LEU A 85 -6.72 -28.97 -8.92
CA LEU A 85 -5.47 -28.25 -8.85
C LEU A 85 -4.73 -28.45 -7.52
N SER A 86 -5.18 -29.37 -6.66
CA SER A 86 -4.67 -29.56 -5.28
C SER A 86 -3.20 -29.94 -5.17
N SER A 87 -2.56 -30.23 -6.30
CA SER A 87 -1.13 -30.58 -6.39
C SER A 87 -0.26 -29.54 -7.10
N TYR A 88 -0.85 -28.46 -7.62
CA TYR A 88 -0.15 -27.44 -8.39
C TYR A 88 -0.10 -26.15 -7.59
N GLU A 89 1.05 -25.49 -7.62
CA GLU A 89 1.28 -24.25 -6.88
C GLU A 89 0.65 -23.05 -7.60
N THR A 90 0.78 -23.02 -8.93
CA THR A 90 0.44 -21.86 -9.75
C THR A 90 -0.28 -22.24 -11.03
N LEU A 91 -1.14 -21.35 -11.52
CA LEU A 91 -1.52 -21.25 -12.92
C LEU A 91 -0.64 -20.21 -13.61
N ARG A 92 -0.18 -20.50 -14.82
CA ARG A 92 0.71 -19.62 -15.58
C ARG A 92 0.28 -19.50 -17.03
N PHE A 93 0.32 -18.28 -17.56
CA PHE A 93 0.21 -18.00 -18.99
C PHE A 93 0.89 -16.68 -19.35
N GLU A 94 1.27 -16.54 -20.62
CA GLU A 94 1.83 -15.31 -21.17
C GLU A 94 0.69 -14.34 -21.54
N VAL A 95 0.90 -13.04 -21.30
CA VAL A 95 0.03 -11.93 -21.69
C VAL A 95 0.83 -10.98 -22.58
N ILE A 96 0.35 -10.72 -23.79
CA ILE A 96 0.94 -9.78 -24.72
C ILE A 96 -0.02 -8.61 -24.92
N ASN A 97 0.43 -7.40 -24.62
CA ASN A 97 -0.37 -6.21 -24.87
C ASN A 97 -0.35 -5.86 -26.36
N ARG A 98 -1.54 -5.80 -26.97
CA ARG A 98 -1.74 -5.48 -28.39
C ARG A 98 -2.43 -4.13 -28.59
N GLY A 99 -2.70 -3.41 -27.52
CA GLY A 99 -3.19 -2.04 -27.54
C GLY A 99 -2.05 -1.01 -27.47
N ASP A 100 -2.45 0.25 -27.57
CA ASP A 100 -1.55 1.40 -27.53
C ASP A 100 -1.35 1.94 -26.10
N GLU A 101 -2.16 1.47 -25.15
CA GLU A 101 -2.14 1.86 -23.73
C GLU A 101 -1.69 0.71 -22.83
N THR A 102 -1.13 1.03 -21.67
CA THR A 102 -0.75 0.01 -20.67
C THR A 102 -1.99 -0.70 -20.13
N VAL A 103 -1.97 -2.04 -20.08
CA VAL A 103 -3.10 -2.85 -19.60
C VAL A 103 -2.72 -3.65 -18.35
N THR A 104 -3.61 -3.71 -17.37
CA THR A 104 -3.48 -4.65 -16.24
C THR A 104 -4.48 -5.78 -16.41
N VAL A 105 -3.98 -6.95 -16.77
CA VAL A 105 -4.80 -8.15 -17.00
C VAL A 105 -4.87 -8.94 -15.70
N ASN A 106 -6.09 -9.24 -15.27
CA ASN A 106 -6.38 -10.02 -14.08
C ASN A 106 -6.80 -11.43 -14.48
N CYS A 107 -6.45 -12.43 -13.68
CA CYS A 107 -6.98 -13.78 -13.78
C CYS A 107 -7.50 -14.23 -12.43
N ARG A 108 -8.78 -14.57 -12.39
CA ARG A 108 -9.45 -15.12 -11.22
C ARG A 108 -9.76 -16.59 -11.42
N VAL A 109 -9.43 -17.40 -10.42
CA VAL A 109 -9.65 -18.84 -10.36
C VAL A 109 -10.83 -19.08 -9.44
N ASP A 110 -11.92 -19.64 -9.97
CA ASP A 110 -13.20 -19.73 -9.29
C ASP A 110 -13.56 -21.17 -8.91
N ASN A 111 -14.16 -21.32 -7.72
CA ASN A 111 -15.03 -22.45 -7.38
C ASN A 111 -16.51 -22.09 -7.63
N PRO A 112 -17.46 -23.03 -7.45
CA PRO A 112 -18.87 -22.69 -7.42
C PRO A 112 -19.18 -21.61 -6.38
N GLY A 113 -19.95 -20.58 -6.77
CA GLY A 113 -20.36 -19.50 -5.87
C GLY A 113 -19.33 -18.39 -5.67
N ALA A 114 -18.24 -18.36 -6.44
CA ALA A 114 -17.27 -17.27 -6.43
C ALA A 114 -17.92 -15.89 -6.63
N ASP A 115 -17.62 -14.96 -5.73
CA ASP A 115 -18.17 -13.60 -5.71
C ASP A 115 -17.09 -12.52 -5.96
N GLY A 116 -15.86 -12.93 -6.25
CA GLY A 116 -14.69 -12.05 -6.40
C GLY A 116 -13.91 -11.81 -5.10
N THR A 117 -14.40 -12.33 -3.96
CA THR A 117 -13.74 -12.27 -2.65
C THR A 117 -13.60 -13.65 -2.02
N ASN A 118 -14.69 -14.41 -2.00
CA ASN A 118 -14.80 -15.76 -1.47
C ASN A 118 -14.85 -16.78 -2.61
N HIS A 119 -14.44 -18.01 -2.32
CA HIS A 119 -14.46 -19.12 -3.28
C HIS A 119 -13.64 -18.84 -4.56
N CYS A 120 -12.64 -17.95 -4.47
CA CYS A 120 -11.75 -17.61 -5.56
C CYS A 120 -10.40 -17.07 -5.08
N VAL A 121 -9.41 -17.12 -5.97
CA VAL A 121 -8.14 -16.37 -5.86
C VAL A 121 -7.92 -15.56 -7.14
N THR A 122 -7.30 -14.40 -7.04
CA THR A 122 -7.04 -13.51 -8.20
C THR A 122 -5.61 -12.98 -8.13
N ASP A 123 -4.90 -13.03 -9.25
CA ASP A 123 -3.65 -12.31 -9.47
C ASP A 123 -3.73 -11.52 -10.79
N ASN A 124 -2.78 -10.62 -11.01
CA ASN A 124 -2.74 -9.78 -12.20
C ASN A 124 -1.31 -9.49 -12.65
N VAL A 125 -1.17 -9.01 -13.88
CA VAL A 125 0.07 -8.49 -14.43
C VAL A 125 -0.22 -7.22 -15.25
N THR A 126 0.63 -6.20 -15.08
CA THR A 126 0.57 -4.96 -15.85
C THR A 126 1.57 -5.05 -17.00
N VAL A 127 1.12 -4.79 -18.23
CA VAL A 127 1.90 -4.99 -19.46
C VAL A 127 1.89 -3.71 -20.29
N ALA A 128 3.07 -3.14 -20.53
CA ALA A 128 3.25 -1.96 -21.38
C ALA A 128 2.86 -2.26 -22.84
N PRO A 129 2.51 -1.24 -23.66
CA PRO A 129 2.18 -1.42 -25.07
C PRO A 129 3.24 -2.22 -25.84
N GLY A 130 2.82 -3.25 -26.54
CA GLY A 130 3.70 -4.15 -27.32
C GLY A 130 4.59 -5.10 -26.49
N ALA A 131 4.60 -5.00 -25.16
CA ALA A 131 5.37 -5.89 -24.29
C ALA A 131 4.65 -7.23 -24.06
N SER A 132 5.40 -8.19 -23.53
CA SER A 132 4.90 -9.50 -23.10
C SER A 132 5.35 -9.78 -21.68
N GLU A 133 4.42 -10.22 -20.83
CA GLU A 133 4.70 -10.61 -19.45
C GLU A 133 4.05 -11.95 -19.10
N THR A 134 4.54 -12.61 -18.06
CA THR A 134 3.91 -13.81 -17.52
C THR A 134 2.96 -13.46 -16.38
N LEU A 135 1.69 -13.85 -16.48
CA LEU A 135 0.76 -13.86 -15.36
C LEU A 135 0.88 -15.19 -14.61
N ASN A 136 1.21 -15.14 -13.32
CA ASN A 136 1.20 -16.29 -12.42
C ASN A 136 0.09 -16.11 -11.37
N VAL A 137 -0.93 -16.96 -11.40
CA VAL A 137 -1.94 -17.02 -10.33
C VAL A 137 -1.57 -18.08 -9.32
N ARG A 138 -1.38 -17.70 -8.07
CA ARG A 138 -1.09 -18.64 -7.00
C ARG A 138 -2.36 -19.36 -6.55
N VAL A 139 -2.38 -20.68 -6.67
CA VAL A 139 -3.46 -21.53 -6.14
C VAL A 139 -3.38 -21.60 -4.61
N PHE A 140 -2.17 -21.48 -4.06
CA PHE A 140 -1.88 -21.44 -2.63
C PHE A 140 -1.03 -20.20 -2.30
N PRO A 141 -1.17 -19.58 -1.10
CA PRO A 141 -0.47 -18.35 -0.78
C PRO A 141 1.03 -18.59 -0.56
N VAL A 142 1.36 -19.82 -0.19
CA VAL A 142 2.67 -20.34 0.18
C VAL A 142 2.91 -21.63 -0.61
N PRO A 143 4.17 -22.05 -0.83
CA PRO A 143 4.50 -23.22 -1.65
C PRO A 143 4.20 -24.56 -0.96
N TRP A 144 3.30 -24.57 0.02
CA TRP A 144 2.91 -25.74 0.79
C TRP A 144 1.44 -25.63 1.23
N ARG A 145 0.86 -26.75 1.64
CA ARG A 145 -0.48 -26.85 2.25
C ARG A 145 -0.44 -27.79 3.44
N LEU A 146 -1.44 -27.70 4.32
CA LEU A 146 -1.64 -28.70 5.36
C LEU A 146 -2.39 -29.93 4.82
N ASP A 147 -2.15 -31.09 5.41
CA ASP A 147 -2.87 -32.34 5.14
C ASP A 147 -4.29 -32.35 5.73
N ALA A 148 -4.53 -31.60 6.80
CA ALA A 148 -5.85 -31.33 7.38
C ALA A 148 -6.11 -29.82 7.54
N PRO A 149 -7.38 -29.37 7.49
CA PRO A 149 -7.73 -27.98 7.75
C PRO A 149 -7.29 -27.54 9.14
N LEU A 150 -6.69 -26.35 9.22
CA LEU A 150 -6.38 -25.66 10.47
C LEU A 150 -7.01 -24.28 10.43
N GLU A 151 -7.89 -23.99 11.38
CA GLU A 151 -8.53 -22.69 11.48
C GLU A 151 -7.55 -21.66 12.04
N LEU A 152 -7.24 -20.65 11.22
CA LEU A 152 -6.36 -19.55 11.59
C LEU A 152 -7.11 -18.22 11.49
N VAL A 153 -7.08 -17.41 12.55
CA VAL A 153 -7.89 -16.20 12.72
C VAL A 153 -7.04 -14.96 12.96
N GLY A 154 -7.61 -13.79 12.66
CA GLY A 154 -7.00 -12.49 12.94
C GLY A 154 -5.78 -12.14 12.08
N MET A 155 -5.60 -12.78 10.93
CA MET A 155 -4.57 -12.45 9.94
C MET A 155 -5.22 -12.13 8.59
N ARG A 156 -4.67 -11.16 7.86
CA ARG A 156 -5.13 -10.76 6.53
C ARG A 156 -4.83 -11.85 5.49
N ALA A 157 -3.62 -12.39 5.54
CA ALA A 157 -3.29 -13.65 4.89
C ALA A 157 -2.77 -14.64 5.92
N ALA A 158 -3.45 -15.77 6.02
CA ALA A 158 -3.00 -16.90 6.81
C ALA A 158 -2.01 -17.74 5.99
N PRO A 159 -1.10 -18.46 6.64
CA PRO A 159 -0.18 -19.37 5.98
C PRO A 159 -0.90 -20.64 5.45
N THR A 160 -2.22 -20.73 5.61
CA THR A 160 -3.07 -21.79 5.05
C THR A 160 -4.27 -21.15 4.35
N HIS A 161 -4.76 -21.79 3.27
CA HIS A 161 -5.87 -21.29 2.45
C HIS A 161 -7.26 -21.68 2.96
N ALA A 162 -7.42 -21.95 4.26
CA ALA A 162 -8.69 -22.40 4.80
C ALA A 162 -9.85 -21.48 4.35
N GLY A 163 -10.71 -22.01 3.46
CA GLY A 163 -11.95 -21.38 3.01
C GLY A 163 -11.89 -20.42 1.81
N LYS A 164 -10.72 -20.01 1.29
CA LYS A 164 -10.67 -19.06 0.15
C LYS A 164 -10.89 -19.71 -1.22
N LEU A 165 -10.31 -20.90 -1.42
CA LEU A 165 -10.44 -21.70 -2.64
C LEU A 165 -10.36 -23.18 -2.24
N ASP A 166 -11.27 -24.01 -2.75
CA ASP A 166 -11.13 -25.46 -2.83
C ASP A 166 -10.38 -25.82 -4.12
N PRO A 167 -9.07 -26.12 -4.05
CA PRO A 167 -8.30 -26.42 -5.24
C PRO A 167 -8.75 -27.72 -5.93
N GLY A 168 -9.50 -28.60 -5.25
CA GLY A 168 -10.05 -29.83 -5.83
C GLY A 168 -11.33 -29.63 -6.67
N ASN A 169 -11.86 -28.41 -6.71
CA ASN A 169 -13.14 -28.10 -7.31
C ASN A 169 -13.16 -26.78 -8.08
N VAL A 170 -12.09 -26.50 -8.84
CA VAL A 170 -12.00 -25.27 -9.65
C VAL A 170 -12.85 -25.44 -10.90
N THR A 171 -13.80 -24.53 -11.14
CA THR A 171 -14.80 -24.68 -12.21
C THR A 171 -14.55 -23.77 -13.40
N GLN A 172 -13.89 -22.64 -13.21
CA GLN A 172 -13.63 -21.68 -14.29
C GLN A 172 -12.47 -20.74 -13.98
N LEU A 173 -11.95 -20.11 -15.04
CA LEU A 173 -11.00 -19.01 -15.01
C LEU A 173 -11.67 -17.77 -15.61
N VAL A 174 -11.57 -16.62 -14.95
CA VAL A 174 -12.08 -15.34 -15.44
C VAL A 174 -10.90 -14.41 -15.73
N ILE A 175 -10.75 -14.01 -16.99
CA ILE A 175 -9.65 -13.13 -17.44
C ILE A 175 -10.25 -11.79 -17.82
N PHE A 176 -9.87 -10.72 -17.12
CA PHE A 176 -10.56 -9.43 -17.21
C PHE A 176 -9.65 -8.23 -16.94
N VAL A 177 -10.12 -7.05 -17.35
CA VAL A 177 -9.53 -5.76 -16.96
C VAL A 177 -10.40 -5.15 -15.86
N ASN A 178 -9.81 -4.65 -14.78
CA ASN A 178 -10.56 -4.14 -13.63
C ASN A 178 -10.91 -2.65 -13.80
N GLN A 179 -12.21 -2.35 -13.94
CA GLN A 179 -12.78 -1.00 -14.06
C GLN A 179 -12.02 -0.09 -15.03
N PRO A 180 -11.81 -0.52 -16.29
CA PRO A 180 -11.10 0.30 -17.26
C PRO A 180 -11.90 1.56 -17.60
N LYS A 181 -11.19 2.59 -18.07
CA LYS A 181 -11.79 3.85 -18.55
C LYS A 181 -11.72 3.98 -20.07
N GLU A 182 -11.15 2.99 -20.72
CA GLU A 182 -10.89 2.93 -22.15
C GLU A 182 -10.83 1.47 -22.59
N ASP A 183 -10.92 1.25 -23.90
CA ASP A 183 -10.84 -0.08 -24.47
C ASP A 183 -9.40 -0.62 -24.41
N HIS A 184 -9.26 -1.94 -24.26
CA HIS A 184 -7.95 -2.60 -24.30
C HIS A 184 -7.97 -3.82 -25.22
N ALA A 185 -6.80 -4.16 -25.78
CA ALA A 185 -6.60 -5.34 -26.60
C ALA A 185 -5.34 -6.10 -26.15
N PHE A 186 -5.47 -7.39 -25.87
CA PHE A 186 -4.35 -8.23 -25.45
C PHE A 186 -4.51 -9.68 -25.94
N GLU A 187 -3.41 -10.41 -25.97
CA GLU A 187 -3.37 -11.84 -26.30
C GLU A 187 -2.89 -12.63 -25.10
N ILE A 188 -3.47 -13.82 -24.92
CA ILE A 188 -3.00 -14.80 -23.94
C ILE A 188 -2.50 -16.07 -24.61
N GLY A 189 -1.41 -16.62 -24.09
CA GLY A 189 -0.88 -17.93 -24.48
C GLY A 189 -1.54 -19.09 -23.71
N PRO A 190 -1.12 -20.35 -23.97
CA PRO A 190 -1.65 -21.53 -23.29
C PRO A 190 -1.61 -21.42 -21.76
N ILE A 191 -2.69 -21.84 -21.11
CA ILE A 191 -2.83 -21.80 -19.66
C ILE A 191 -2.43 -23.15 -19.08
N ARG A 192 -1.46 -23.13 -18.15
CA ARG A 192 -0.90 -24.33 -17.54
C ARG A 192 -0.90 -24.22 -16.03
N ALA A 193 -1.28 -25.29 -15.34
CA ALA A 193 -1.00 -25.46 -13.92
C ALA A 193 0.39 -26.10 -13.76
N GLY A 194 1.22 -25.54 -12.89
CA GLY A 194 2.60 -25.95 -12.69
C GLY A 194 3.05 -25.77 -11.26
N GLY A 195 4.33 -26.05 -11.02
CA GLY A 195 4.89 -26.10 -9.67
C GLY A 195 4.44 -27.33 -8.90
N ARG A 196 4.98 -27.46 -7.67
CA ARG A 196 4.65 -28.56 -6.76
C ARG A 196 4.33 -27.96 -5.41
N ILE A 197 3.18 -28.34 -4.86
CA ILE A 197 2.82 -28.00 -3.49
C ILE A 197 3.38 -29.05 -2.53
N GLU A 198 4.11 -28.61 -1.51
CA GLU A 198 4.50 -29.47 -0.39
C GLU A 198 3.29 -29.69 0.55
N VAL A 199 3.20 -30.86 1.17
CA VAL A 199 2.14 -31.18 2.14
C VAL A 199 2.78 -31.32 3.52
N LEU A 200 2.37 -30.47 4.45
CA LEU A 200 2.82 -30.46 5.84
C LEU A 200 1.77 -31.09 6.76
N ASP A 201 2.22 -31.75 7.83
CA ASP A 201 1.36 -32.35 8.85
C ASP A 201 0.75 -31.26 9.74
N ALA A 202 -0.58 -31.10 9.65
CA ALA A 202 -1.33 -30.12 10.42
C ALA A 202 -1.18 -30.29 11.94
N SER A 203 -0.98 -31.52 12.43
CA SER A 203 -0.86 -31.83 13.85
C SER A 203 0.43 -31.31 14.48
N THR A 204 1.44 -31.01 13.66
CA THR A 204 2.72 -30.47 14.10
C THR A 204 2.92 -29.00 13.69
N PHE A 205 1.94 -28.40 13.02
CA PHE A 205 2.05 -27.04 12.51
C PHE A 205 2.04 -25.98 13.63
N LEU A 206 1.26 -26.20 14.68
CA LEU A 206 1.25 -25.31 15.85
C LEU A 206 2.24 -25.79 16.91
N PRO A 207 2.99 -24.87 17.54
CA PRO A 207 3.08 -23.44 17.26
C PRO A 207 3.86 -23.15 15.96
N PHE A 208 3.56 -22.03 15.28
CA PHE A 208 4.29 -21.61 14.07
C PHE A 208 5.05 -20.28 14.23
N ILE A 209 4.97 -19.62 15.39
CA ILE A 209 5.72 -18.40 15.71
C ILE A 209 6.72 -18.70 16.83
N ASP A 210 7.99 -18.35 16.62
CA ASP A 210 9.06 -18.57 17.58
C ASP A 210 9.11 -17.50 18.70
N THR A 211 10.08 -17.61 19.60
CA THR A 211 10.26 -16.71 20.75
C THR A 211 10.61 -15.25 20.38
N PHE A 212 11.03 -15.02 19.12
CA PHE A 212 11.35 -13.72 18.57
C PHE A 212 10.23 -13.15 17.70
N GLY A 213 9.14 -13.89 17.51
CA GLY A 213 8.02 -13.47 16.67
C GLY A 213 8.16 -13.84 15.18
N GLN A 214 9.12 -14.71 14.82
CA GLN A 214 9.36 -15.14 13.44
C GLN A 214 8.69 -16.50 13.15
N TYR A 215 8.45 -16.79 11.86
CA TYR A 215 7.90 -18.06 11.43
C TYR A 215 8.85 -19.24 11.68
N ILE A 216 8.35 -20.33 12.27
CA ILE A 216 9.16 -21.51 12.67
C ILE A 216 9.58 -22.36 11.48
N HIS A 217 8.64 -22.71 10.59
CA HIS A 217 8.82 -23.81 9.63
C HIS A 217 9.57 -23.44 8.35
N LYS A 218 10.32 -22.34 8.35
CA LYS A 218 11.19 -21.95 7.23
C LYS A 218 12.44 -21.28 7.75
N ASP A 219 13.56 -21.53 7.09
CA ASP A 219 14.79 -20.76 7.29
C ASP A 219 15.04 -19.82 6.10
N TRP A 220 15.76 -18.72 6.33
CA TRP A 220 16.08 -17.74 5.29
C TRP A 220 17.34 -16.94 5.62
N PRO A 221 18.03 -16.37 4.62
CA PRO A 221 19.16 -15.48 4.86
C PRO A 221 18.80 -14.32 5.80
N GLY A 222 19.53 -14.23 6.92
CA GLY A 222 19.31 -13.20 7.94
C GLY A 222 18.29 -13.56 9.03
N LYS A 223 17.72 -14.78 9.04
CA LYS A 223 16.89 -15.23 10.16
C LYS A 223 17.68 -15.20 11.47
N THR A 224 17.03 -14.76 12.54
CA THR A 224 17.63 -14.75 13.89
C THR A 224 17.33 -16.08 14.58
N HIS A 225 18.35 -16.86 14.96
CA HIS A 225 18.16 -18.14 15.67
C HIS A 225 18.41 -18.03 17.18
N SER A 226 19.15 -17.00 17.60
CA SER A 226 19.57 -16.80 18.98
C SER A 226 19.69 -15.30 19.32
N THR A 227 19.81 -15.01 20.62
CA THR A 227 20.10 -13.63 21.06
C THR A 227 21.50 -13.21 20.63
N GLU A 228 22.43 -14.16 20.57
CA GLU A 228 23.80 -13.99 20.09
C GLU A 228 23.82 -13.56 18.62
N ASP A 229 22.99 -14.18 17.76
CA ASP A 229 22.83 -13.76 16.35
C ASP A 229 22.32 -12.32 16.29
N MET A 230 21.29 -11.99 17.07
CA MET A 230 20.69 -10.66 17.09
C MET A 230 21.72 -9.57 17.47
N ILE A 231 22.58 -9.86 18.45
CA ILE A 231 23.68 -8.98 18.86
C ILE A 231 24.74 -8.90 17.75
N ALA A 232 25.12 -10.03 17.15
CA ALA A 232 26.10 -10.08 16.07
C ALA A 232 25.65 -9.31 14.82
N TYR A 233 24.37 -9.44 14.42
CA TYR A 233 23.75 -8.65 13.36
C TYR A 233 23.76 -7.17 13.71
N GLY A 234 23.46 -6.81 14.96
CA GLY A 234 23.55 -5.44 15.47
C GLY A 234 24.96 -4.84 15.37
N GLN A 235 26.01 -5.64 15.57
CA GLN A 235 27.41 -5.23 15.41
C GLN A 235 27.84 -5.15 13.94
N ALA A 236 27.34 -6.04 13.08
CA ALA A 236 27.60 -5.99 11.65
C ALA A 236 26.97 -4.75 11.01
N GLU A 237 25.74 -4.43 11.40
CA GLU A 237 25.07 -3.18 11.03
C GLU A 237 25.85 -1.94 11.47
N GLU A 238 26.39 -1.96 12.69
CA GLU A 238 27.18 -0.84 13.21
C GLU A 238 28.40 -0.54 12.33
N ARG A 239 29.13 -1.59 11.92
CA ARG A 239 30.25 -1.46 10.99
C ARG A 239 29.82 -0.97 9.61
N ASP A 240 28.67 -1.45 9.11
CA ASP A 240 28.12 -0.99 7.83
C ASP A 240 27.74 0.51 7.86
N ILE A 241 27.20 1.00 8.98
CA ILE A 241 26.90 2.42 9.17
C ILE A 241 28.20 3.25 9.22
N GLU A 242 29.25 2.75 9.87
CA GLU A 242 30.55 3.42 9.93
C GLU A 242 31.23 3.55 8.56
N THR A 243 31.11 2.53 7.70
CA THR A 243 31.66 2.58 6.33
C THR A 243 30.79 3.37 5.35
N HIS A 244 29.54 3.64 5.71
CA HIS A 244 28.59 4.44 4.92
C HIS A 244 28.03 5.60 5.75
N PRO A 245 28.81 6.67 6.02
CA PRO A 245 28.41 7.75 6.94
C PRO A 245 27.28 8.67 6.42
N GLY A 246 26.78 8.42 5.20
CA GLY A 246 25.73 9.20 4.53
C GLY A 246 26.26 10.27 3.56
N PRO A 247 25.36 10.96 2.84
CA PRO A 247 25.74 12.00 1.88
C PRO A 247 26.41 13.20 2.57
N GLN A 248 27.52 13.68 2.00
CA GLN A 248 28.34 14.77 2.55
C GLN A 248 27.94 16.16 2.04
N ASP A 249 26.96 16.24 1.14
CA ASP A 249 26.44 17.47 0.52
C ASP A 249 25.05 17.83 1.07
N ARG A 250 24.85 17.56 2.37
CA ARG A 250 23.59 17.76 3.10
C ARG A 250 23.87 18.61 4.34
N ASN A 251 23.08 19.65 4.54
CA ASN A 251 23.19 20.46 5.75
C ASN A 251 22.50 19.75 6.94
N ALA A 252 22.42 20.44 8.09
CA ALA A 252 21.78 19.92 9.29
C ALA A 252 20.33 19.45 9.07
N TYR A 253 19.57 20.10 8.17
CA TYR A 253 18.19 19.77 7.84
C TYR A 253 18.07 18.82 6.64
N GLY A 254 19.17 18.27 6.13
CA GLY A 254 19.15 17.37 4.98
C GLY A 254 18.97 18.05 3.62
N GLY A 255 18.97 19.38 3.55
CA GLY A 255 18.90 20.15 2.30
C GLY A 255 20.23 20.19 1.55
N TRP A 256 20.17 20.47 0.24
CA TRP A 256 21.29 20.33 -0.67
C TRP A 256 22.30 21.47 -0.60
N GLU A 257 23.43 21.26 0.07
CA GLU A 257 24.45 22.32 0.28
C GLU A 257 25.13 22.78 -1.00
N ARG A 258 25.29 21.86 -1.96
CA ARG A 258 25.86 22.17 -3.29
C ARG A 258 24.84 22.80 -4.24
N GLY A 259 23.57 22.83 -3.84
CA GLY A 259 22.49 23.43 -4.60
C GLY A 259 22.41 24.95 -4.50
N PRO A 260 21.40 25.54 -5.16
CA PRO A 260 21.16 26.97 -5.05
C PRO A 260 20.83 27.36 -3.60
N GLN A 261 21.25 28.57 -3.22
CA GLN A 261 20.82 29.24 -2.01
C GLN A 261 19.58 30.08 -2.32
N LEU A 262 18.46 29.76 -1.68
CA LEU A 262 17.22 30.51 -1.72
C LEU A 262 17.06 31.31 -0.41
N GLU A 263 15.95 32.04 -0.27
CA GLU A 263 15.63 32.73 0.97
C GLU A 263 15.49 31.74 2.14
N ALA A 264 16.22 32.00 3.22
CA ALA A 264 16.19 31.24 4.46
C ALA A 264 15.19 31.89 5.44
N THR A 265 14.05 31.24 5.67
CA THR A 265 12.97 31.76 6.52
C THR A 265 13.03 31.21 7.95
N GLY A 266 13.96 30.28 8.23
CA GLY A 266 14.02 29.56 9.50
C GLY A 266 13.02 28.41 9.62
N PHE A 267 12.21 28.14 8.60
CA PHE A 267 11.24 27.04 8.57
C PHE A 267 11.16 26.40 7.18
N PHE A 268 10.66 25.17 7.10
CA PHE A 268 10.38 24.54 5.82
C PHE A 268 9.29 25.31 5.07
N ARG A 269 9.47 25.48 3.76
CA ARG A 269 8.50 26.11 2.86
C ARG A 269 8.49 25.43 1.50
N VAL A 270 7.56 25.81 0.63
CA VAL A 270 7.50 25.34 -0.76
C VAL A 270 7.98 26.42 -1.72
N GLN A 271 8.64 26.03 -2.80
CA GLN A 271 8.99 26.94 -3.90
C GLN A 271 9.19 26.18 -5.20
N LYS A 272 8.73 26.76 -6.31
CA LYS A 272 9.06 26.27 -7.65
C LYS A 272 10.45 26.75 -8.06
N HIS A 273 11.33 25.83 -8.45
CA HIS A 273 12.68 26.10 -8.94
C HIS A 273 12.90 25.31 -10.22
N GLN A 274 13.25 26.01 -11.31
CA GLN A 274 13.45 25.44 -12.65
C GLN A 274 12.28 24.53 -13.10
N GLY A 275 11.05 25.05 -12.99
CA GLY A 275 9.85 24.34 -13.44
C GLY A 275 9.35 23.22 -12.51
N LYS A 276 10.10 22.86 -11.47
CA LYS A 276 9.72 21.80 -10.51
C LYS A 276 9.42 22.39 -9.13
N TRP A 277 8.43 21.85 -8.44
CA TRP A 277 8.18 22.15 -7.04
C TRP A 277 9.25 21.51 -6.16
N TRP A 278 9.65 22.23 -5.12
CA TRP A 278 10.58 21.78 -4.10
C TRP A 278 10.07 22.18 -2.72
N LEU A 279 10.45 21.39 -1.71
CA LEU A 279 10.56 21.96 -0.37
C LEU A 279 11.85 22.77 -0.31
N VAL A 280 11.88 23.76 0.57
CA VAL A 280 13.07 24.54 0.91
C VAL A 280 13.22 24.42 2.42
N ASP A 281 14.40 24.04 2.87
CA ASP A 281 14.68 23.86 4.29
C ASP A 281 14.82 25.21 5.03
N PRO A 282 14.89 25.19 6.38
CA PRO A 282 15.04 26.41 7.18
C PRO A 282 16.22 27.30 6.79
N ALA A 283 17.28 26.73 6.23
CA ALA A 283 18.50 27.42 5.81
C ALA A 283 18.44 27.89 4.35
N GLY A 284 17.31 27.74 3.66
CA GLY A 284 17.12 28.19 2.29
C GLY A 284 17.71 27.24 1.24
N ARG A 285 18.00 25.98 1.57
CA ARG A 285 18.48 24.98 0.59
C ARG A 285 17.33 24.15 0.05
N LEU A 286 17.45 23.72 -1.20
CA LEU A 286 16.50 22.78 -1.78
C LEU A 286 16.41 21.52 -0.92
N PHE A 287 15.19 21.09 -0.66
CA PHE A 287 14.88 19.90 0.10
C PHE A 287 13.89 19.03 -0.68
N TRP A 288 14.14 17.72 -0.65
CA TRP A 288 13.19 16.72 -1.13
C TRP A 288 12.98 15.72 0.00
N SER A 289 11.73 15.52 0.42
CA SER A 289 11.42 14.73 1.60
C SER A 289 11.43 13.23 1.30
N HIS A 290 12.55 12.57 1.61
CA HIS A 290 12.72 11.13 1.50
C HIS A 290 12.55 10.48 2.87
N GLY A 291 11.38 9.91 3.12
CA GLY A 291 10.97 9.51 4.47
C GLY A 291 10.43 8.10 4.61
N ILE A 292 10.28 7.70 5.87
CA ILE A 292 9.72 6.41 6.30
C ILE A 292 8.72 6.67 7.42
N ASP A 293 7.53 6.08 7.31
CA ASP A 293 6.43 6.16 8.29
C ASP A 293 6.60 5.17 9.45
N CYS A 294 5.88 5.41 10.54
CA CYS A 294 5.80 4.56 11.74
C CYS A 294 7.15 4.24 12.37
N VAL A 295 8.04 5.23 12.45
CA VAL A 295 9.36 5.08 13.07
C VAL A 295 9.19 5.05 14.58
N GLY A 296 9.24 3.86 15.17
CA GLY A 296 9.10 3.67 16.61
C GLY A 296 9.47 2.27 17.07
N THR A 297 9.40 2.02 18.37
CA THR A 297 9.84 0.74 18.98
C THR A 297 8.76 -0.34 18.98
N GLY A 298 7.47 0.03 19.03
CA GLY A 298 6.36 -0.93 19.18
C GLY A 298 5.82 -1.54 17.89
N ASN A 299 5.34 -2.78 17.96
CA ASN A 299 4.66 -3.50 16.88
C ASN A 299 3.86 -4.70 17.43
N ALA A 300 2.95 -4.42 18.37
CA ALA A 300 2.23 -5.46 19.09
C ALA A 300 1.23 -6.24 18.20
N THR A 301 1.12 -7.55 18.46
CA THR A 301 0.11 -8.43 17.86
C THR A 301 -0.91 -8.84 18.93
N PRO A 302 -2.22 -8.95 18.61
CA PRO A 302 -3.16 -9.64 19.48
C PRO A 302 -2.72 -11.09 19.79
N ILE A 303 -3.08 -11.60 20.96
CA ILE A 303 -2.77 -12.97 21.38
C ILE A 303 -4.02 -13.74 21.85
N SER A 304 -5.08 -13.02 22.23
CA SER A 304 -6.36 -13.63 22.61
C SER A 304 -6.90 -14.53 21.49
N ASN A 305 -7.27 -15.76 21.82
CA ASN A 305 -7.75 -16.78 20.86
C ASN A 305 -6.69 -17.26 19.85
N ARG A 306 -5.42 -16.93 20.09
CA ARG A 306 -4.28 -17.24 19.22
C ARG A 306 -3.06 -17.72 20.00
N GLU A 307 -3.24 -18.04 21.28
CA GLU A 307 -2.17 -18.43 22.19
C GLU A 307 -1.35 -19.60 21.64
N ALA A 308 -2.02 -20.57 20.98
CA ALA A 308 -1.38 -21.73 20.37
C ALA A 308 -0.47 -21.40 19.16
N TYR A 309 -0.51 -20.17 18.61
CA TYR A 309 0.35 -19.79 17.48
C TYR A 309 1.79 -19.61 17.93
N PHE A 310 1.98 -19.23 19.19
CA PHE A 310 3.25 -18.81 19.75
C PHE A 310 3.88 -19.96 20.51
N LYS A 311 5.14 -20.27 20.19
CA LYS A 311 5.91 -21.31 20.87
C LYS A 311 6.04 -21.01 22.36
N ASP A 312 6.42 -19.77 22.66
CA ASP A 312 6.62 -19.31 24.02
C ASP A 312 6.09 -17.88 24.13
N LEU A 313 5.17 -17.68 25.08
CA LEU A 313 4.74 -16.38 25.57
C LEU A 313 5.37 -16.18 26.96
N PRO A 314 6.00 -15.03 27.27
CA PRO A 314 6.78 -14.92 28.50
C PRO A 314 5.95 -15.13 29.78
N PRO A 315 6.52 -15.78 30.81
CA PRO A 315 5.88 -15.87 32.12
C PRO A 315 5.72 -14.48 32.75
N GLU A 316 4.75 -14.32 33.66
CA GLU A 316 4.42 -13.02 34.29
C GLU A 316 5.55 -12.41 35.13
N ASP A 317 6.45 -13.23 35.68
CA ASP A 317 7.61 -12.80 36.48
C ASP A 317 8.87 -12.51 35.65
N SER A 318 8.79 -12.69 34.32
CA SER A 318 9.88 -12.41 33.39
C SER A 318 10.05 -10.90 33.14
N PRO A 319 11.28 -10.40 32.90
CA PRO A 319 11.50 -9.01 32.45
C PRO A 319 10.78 -8.69 31.14
N PHE A 320 10.38 -9.70 30.37
CA PHE A 320 9.64 -9.56 29.11
C PHE A 320 8.12 -9.44 29.30
N ALA A 321 7.57 -9.73 30.49
CA ALA A 321 6.13 -9.59 30.77
C ALA A 321 5.63 -8.15 30.59
N ARG A 322 6.53 -7.16 30.69
CA ARG A 322 6.23 -5.74 30.47
C ARG A 322 5.77 -5.39 29.05
N PHE A 323 5.90 -6.32 28.10
CA PHE A 323 5.49 -6.13 26.70
C PHE A 323 4.12 -6.75 26.38
N TYR A 324 3.41 -7.29 27.39
CA TYR A 324 1.98 -7.52 27.28
C TYR A 324 1.21 -6.20 27.27
N GLY A 325 0.11 -6.18 26.53
CA GLY A 325 -0.80 -5.06 26.49
C GLY A 325 -2.23 -5.48 26.19
N SER A 326 -3.06 -4.49 25.87
CA SER A 326 -4.44 -4.67 25.43
C SER A 326 -4.72 -3.76 24.24
N GLY A 327 -5.54 -4.22 23.30
CA GLY A 327 -6.03 -3.43 22.17
C GLY A 327 -7.55 -3.46 22.07
N SER A 328 -8.11 -2.41 21.48
CA SER A 328 -9.55 -2.30 21.16
C SER A 328 -9.80 -1.68 19.79
N TRP A 329 -8.75 -1.28 19.07
CA TRP A 329 -8.87 -0.77 17.71
C TRP A 329 -8.79 -1.93 16.72
N ALA A 330 -9.89 -2.18 16.02
CA ALA A 330 -10.01 -3.19 14.98
C ALA A 330 -11.19 -2.79 14.06
N PRO A 331 -10.98 -1.88 13.08
CA PRO A 331 -12.05 -1.43 12.20
C PRO A 331 -12.66 -2.57 11.37
N HIS A 332 -11.87 -3.61 11.10
CA HIS A 332 -12.22 -4.79 10.32
C HIS A 332 -11.56 -6.05 10.88
N GLY A 333 -11.87 -7.19 10.26
CA GLY A 333 -11.25 -8.48 10.59
C GLY A 333 -11.79 -9.10 11.87
N TYR A 334 -11.17 -10.20 12.29
CA TYR A 334 -11.62 -11.02 13.42
C TYR A 334 -11.83 -10.21 14.70
N TYR A 335 -10.88 -9.33 15.04
CA TYR A 335 -10.93 -8.61 16.31
C TYR A 335 -11.93 -7.47 16.37
N LYS A 336 -12.58 -7.08 15.26
CA LYS A 336 -13.65 -6.07 15.26
C LYS A 336 -14.75 -6.42 16.27
N ASP A 337 -15.14 -7.69 16.31
CA ASP A 337 -16.19 -8.20 17.18
C ASP A 337 -15.63 -8.87 18.46
N HIS A 338 -14.31 -8.82 18.67
CA HIS A 338 -13.61 -9.43 19.81
C HIS A 338 -12.76 -8.39 20.55
N THR A 339 -13.33 -7.23 20.82
CA THR A 339 -12.69 -6.16 21.61
C THR A 339 -13.23 -6.12 23.05
N PRO A 340 -12.40 -5.80 24.07
CA PRO A 340 -10.94 -5.68 24.00
C PRO A 340 -10.24 -7.05 23.91
N TYR A 341 -9.01 -7.06 23.40
CA TYR A 341 -8.16 -8.25 23.29
C TYR A 341 -6.78 -8.01 23.92
N ARG A 342 -6.10 -9.08 24.37
CA ARG A 342 -4.71 -9.01 24.85
C ARG A 342 -3.75 -8.94 23.67
N THR A 343 -2.62 -8.27 23.86
CA THR A 343 -1.54 -8.16 22.87
C THR A 343 -0.18 -8.50 23.48
N TYR A 344 0.81 -8.81 22.63
CA TYR A 344 2.21 -8.91 22.99
C TYR A 344 3.11 -8.26 21.93
N ASP A 345 4.17 -7.57 22.35
CA ASP A 345 5.10 -6.83 21.47
C ASP A 345 6.46 -7.52 21.36
N PHE A 346 6.59 -8.41 20.37
CA PHE A 346 7.85 -9.09 20.07
C PHE A 346 8.96 -8.14 19.66
N SER A 347 8.65 -7.05 18.94
CA SER A 347 9.66 -6.06 18.53
C SER A 347 10.31 -5.40 19.73
N ARG A 348 9.54 -4.92 20.72
CA ARG A 348 10.14 -4.35 21.94
C ARG A 348 10.86 -5.39 22.79
N ALA A 349 10.37 -6.61 22.84
CA ALA A 349 11.09 -7.72 23.49
C ALA A 349 12.45 -7.98 22.82
N ASN A 350 12.51 -7.98 21.49
CA ASN A 350 13.75 -8.14 20.73
C ASN A 350 14.69 -6.96 20.92
N LEU A 351 14.18 -5.72 20.98
CA LEU A 351 15.00 -4.56 21.30
C LEU A 351 15.63 -4.67 22.70
N LEU A 352 14.89 -5.17 23.70
CA LEU A 352 15.44 -5.46 25.04
C LEU A 352 16.52 -6.54 24.99
N ARG A 353 16.35 -7.60 24.18
CA ARG A 353 17.38 -8.63 23.97
C ARG A 353 18.65 -8.06 23.32
N LYS A 354 18.49 -7.22 22.30
CA LYS A 354 19.58 -6.65 21.50
C LYS A 354 20.37 -5.56 22.23
N TYR A 355 19.67 -4.65 22.91
CA TYR A 355 20.25 -3.42 23.45
C TYR A 355 20.23 -3.33 24.99
N GLY A 356 19.60 -4.30 25.67
CA GLY A 356 19.42 -4.27 27.11
C GLY A 356 18.43 -3.18 27.54
N LYS A 357 18.48 -2.81 28.82
CA LYS A 357 17.50 -1.92 29.47
C LYS A 357 17.35 -0.53 28.83
N ASP A 358 18.38 -0.07 28.12
CA ASP A 358 18.42 1.26 27.49
C ASP A 358 17.98 1.24 26.01
N PHE A 359 17.27 0.18 25.60
CA PHE A 359 16.95 -0.07 24.20
C PHE A 359 16.20 1.09 23.50
N GLU A 360 15.34 1.83 24.20
CA GLU A 360 14.58 2.93 23.59
C GLU A 360 15.52 4.04 23.10
N ARG A 361 16.46 4.46 23.96
CA ARG A 361 17.47 5.46 23.62
C ARG A 361 18.41 4.96 22.53
N LEU A 362 18.92 3.74 22.66
CA LEU A 362 19.86 3.16 21.71
C LEU A 362 19.23 2.93 20.34
N PHE A 363 17.97 2.49 20.30
CA PHE A 363 17.20 2.39 19.07
C PHE A 363 17.03 3.76 18.42
N ALA A 364 16.59 4.78 19.17
CA ALA A 364 16.39 6.14 18.65
C ALA A 364 17.69 6.73 18.08
N GLU A 365 18.81 6.63 18.81
CA GLU A 365 20.13 7.06 18.34
C GLU A 365 20.57 6.32 17.07
N ARG A 366 20.36 4.99 17.04
CA ARG A 366 20.67 4.17 15.88
C ARG A 366 19.79 4.50 14.69
N THR A 367 18.50 4.77 14.88
CA THR A 367 17.57 5.16 13.81
C THR A 367 18.04 6.42 13.09
N HIS A 368 18.47 7.47 13.79
CA HIS A 368 19.03 8.66 13.14
C HIS A 368 20.28 8.35 12.32
N ARG A 369 21.13 7.45 12.82
CA ARG A 369 22.34 7.03 12.11
C ARG A 369 22.04 6.16 10.89
N ARG A 370 21.07 5.24 11.00
CA ARG A 370 20.51 4.49 9.88
C ARG A 370 20.03 5.45 8.81
N PHE A 371 19.18 6.40 9.16
CA PHE A 371 18.56 7.29 8.18
C PHE A 371 19.62 8.10 7.44
N LYS A 372 20.56 8.70 8.17
CA LYS A 372 21.71 9.39 7.55
C LYS A 372 22.51 8.46 6.63
N SER A 373 22.88 7.27 7.11
CA SER A 373 23.65 6.27 6.37
C SER A 373 22.94 5.75 5.13
N TRP A 374 21.61 5.65 5.18
CA TRP A 374 20.76 5.12 4.12
C TRP A 374 20.32 6.19 3.12
N GLY A 375 20.64 7.46 3.35
CA GLY A 375 20.15 8.57 2.51
C GLY A 375 18.67 8.91 2.71
N ILE A 376 18.08 8.49 3.84
CA ILE A 376 16.75 8.91 4.31
C ILE A 376 16.91 10.21 5.11
N ASN A 377 16.13 11.24 4.79
CA ASN A 377 16.25 12.56 5.40
C ASN A 377 14.98 13.04 6.12
N THR A 378 13.93 12.22 6.19
CA THR A 378 12.69 12.55 6.89
C THR A 378 12.21 11.39 7.79
N ILE A 379 11.90 11.68 9.05
CA ILE A 379 11.07 10.83 9.91
C ILE A 379 9.61 11.19 9.60
N ALA A 380 8.90 10.31 8.90
CA ALA A 380 7.60 10.62 8.34
C ALA A 380 6.46 10.28 9.34
N ASN A 381 5.25 10.14 8.82
CA ASN A 381 4.00 10.14 9.59
C ASN A 381 3.96 9.01 10.64
N TRP A 382 3.19 9.20 11.70
CA TRP A 382 2.99 8.21 12.79
C TRP A 382 4.26 7.73 13.51
N SER A 383 5.32 8.53 13.46
CA SER A 383 6.56 8.23 14.16
C SER A 383 6.54 8.67 15.62
N ASP A 384 7.39 8.04 16.44
CA ASP A 384 7.50 8.28 17.87
C ASP A 384 8.16 9.64 18.16
N GLU A 385 7.51 10.43 19.01
CA GLU A 385 7.99 11.76 19.41
C GLU A 385 9.31 11.73 20.15
N SER A 386 9.60 10.66 20.89
CA SER A 386 10.88 10.49 21.57
C SER A 386 12.06 10.37 20.61
N ILE A 387 11.80 10.00 19.34
CA ILE A 387 12.81 9.90 18.28
C ILE A 387 12.88 11.22 17.53
N TYR A 388 11.78 11.69 16.92
CA TYR A 388 11.87 12.87 16.06
C TYR A 388 12.21 14.17 16.83
N LEU A 389 11.84 14.29 18.11
CA LEU A 389 12.21 15.45 18.94
C LEU A 389 13.69 15.44 19.38
N MET A 390 14.47 14.42 19.03
CA MET A 390 15.93 14.48 19.16
C MET A 390 16.56 15.49 18.17
N ARG A 391 15.80 15.98 17.17
CA ARG A 391 16.22 17.06 16.25
C ARG A 391 17.53 16.75 15.52
N LYS A 392 17.63 15.52 15.01
CA LYS A 392 18.76 15.05 14.19
C LYS A 392 18.36 14.72 12.76
N THR A 393 17.06 14.59 12.51
CA THR A 393 16.48 14.34 11.19
C THR A 393 15.16 15.13 11.14
N PRO A 394 14.89 15.89 10.07
CA PRO A 394 13.59 16.53 9.87
C PRO A 394 12.43 15.54 10.00
N TYR A 395 11.24 16.04 10.37
CA TYR A 395 10.09 15.18 10.58
C TYR A 395 8.76 15.81 10.17
N THR A 396 7.75 14.97 9.94
CA THR A 396 6.36 15.40 9.83
C THR A 396 5.57 15.03 11.08
N ALA A 397 4.67 15.90 11.52
CA ALA A 397 3.82 15.65 12.67
C ALA A 397 2.39 15.22 12.24
N THR A 398 1.76 14.38 13.06
CA THR A 398 0.40 13.88 12.81
C THR A 398 -0.61 14.50 13.77
N ILE A 399 -1.67 15.10 13.21
CA ILE A 399 -2.82 15.59 13.96
C ILE A 399 -4.01 14.65 13.73
N GLY A 400 -4.19 13.70 14.64
CA GLY A 400 -5.39 12.88 14.74
C GLY A 400 -6.29 13.37 15.87
N PHE A 401 -7.59 13.49 15.60
CA PHE A 401 -8.61 13.80 16.60
C PHE A 401 -9.98 13.27 16.14
N GLU A 402 -10.84 12.99 17.12
CA GLU A 402 -12.22 12.55 16.90
C GLU A 402 -13.20 13.71 17.09
N SER A 403 -14.29 13.70 16.34
CA SER A 403 -15.44 14.58 16.52
C SER A 403 -16.72 13.86 16.12
N ARG A 404 -17.87 14.54 16.20
CA ARG A 404 -19.13 13.97 15.75
C ARG A 404 -19.03 13.48 14.30
N ARG A 405 -19.51 12.26 14.04
CA ARG A 405 -19.50 11.63 12.72
C ARG A 405 -20.75 12.03 11.93
N LEU A 406 -20.62 12.07 10.61
CA LEU A 406 -21.73 12.27 9.68
C LEU A 406 -22.47 10.93 9.53
N GLU A 407 -23.59 10.75 10.25
CA GLU A 407 -24.23 9.45 10.41
C GLU A 407 -24.64 8.75 9.11
N GLY A 408 -25.08 9.50 8.10
CA GLY A 408 -25.45 8.96 6.79
C GLY A 408 -24.25 8.66 5.88
N SER A 409 -23.02 8.89 6.33
CA SER A 409 -21.81 8.55 5.56
C SER A 409 -21.33 7.14 5.87
N GLU A 410 -20.61 6.58 4.91
CA GLU A 410 -19.99 5.25 4.98
C GLU A 410 -18.52 5.36 4.60
N GLY A 411 -17.73 4.34 4.92
CA GLY A 411 -16.30 4.38 4.67
C GLY A 411 -15.57 3.15 5.16
N TYR A 412 -14.40 2.89 4.56
CA TYR A 412 -13.52 1.78 4.95
C TYR A 412 -13.07 1.98 6.40
N TRP A 413 -12.34 3.06 6.69
CA TRP A 413 -11.86 3.37 8.04
C TRP A 413 -12.94 3.93 9.00
N GLY A 414 -14.18 4.04 8.53
CA GLY A 414 -15.32 4.57 9.27
C GLY A 414 -15.96 5.78 8.60
N LYS A 415 -16.99 6.31 9.28
CA LYS A 415 -17.80 7.44 8.81
C LYS A 415 -16.98 8.73 8.69
N PHE A 416 -17.36 9.62 7.78
CA PHE A 416 -16.80 10.96 7.67
C PHE A 416 -17.18 11.82 8.90
N TYR A 417 -16.51 12.95 9.13
CA TYR A 417 -16.84 13.86 10.23
C TYR A 417 -17.95 14.84 9.82
N ASP A 418 -18.85 15.19 10.74
CA ASP A 418 -19.72 16.35 10.54
C ASP A 418 -18.89 17.62 10.78
N VAL A 419 -18.39 18.22 9.70
CA VAL A 419 -17.48 19.38 9.74
C VAL A 419 -18.17 20.67 10.16
N PHE A 420 -19.51 20.70 10.16
CA PHE A 420 -20.31 21.82 10.63
C PHE A 420 -20.66 21.69 12.12
N ASP A 421 -20.42 20.52 12.72
CA ASP A 421 -20.60 20.34 14.16
C ASP A 421 -19.53 21.14 14.94
N PRO A 422 -19.91 21.94 15.96
CA PRO A 422 -18.97 22.72 16.75
C PRO A 422 -17.83 21.89 17.39
N SER A 423 -18.08 20.60 17.66
CA SER A 423 -17.08 19.68 18.19
C SER A 423 -15.90 19.49 17.24
N PHE A 424 -16.08 19.59 15.91
CA PHE A 424 -14.99 19.44 14.95
C PHE A 424 -13.87 20.47 15.23
N ARG A 425 -14.23 21.76 15.26
CA ARG A 425 -13.28 22.84 15.57
C ARG A 425 -12.79 22.79 17.02
N GLN A 426 -13.65 22.42 17.97
CA GLN A 426 -13.28 22.34 19.39
C GLN A 426 -12.24 21.25 19.66
N GLN A 427 -12.44 20.04 19.12
CA GLN A 427 -11.53 18.91 19.31
C GLN A 427 -10.22 19.12 18.55
N LEU A 428 -10.27 19.73 17.37
CA LEU A 428 -9.07 20.18 16.67
C LEU A 428 -8.24 21.14 17.53
N ARG A 429 -8.84 22.22 18.07
CA ARG A 429 -8.14 23.17 18.96
C ARG A 429 -7.52 22.47 20.16
N LYS A 430 -8.26 21.57 20.80
CA LYS A 430 -7.78 20.80 21.95
C LYS A 430 -6.57 19.92 21.56
N ARG A 431 -6.60 19.29 20.39
CA ARG A 431 -5.49 18.48 19.89
C ARG A 431 -4.28 19.34 19.55
N LEU A 432 -4.47 20.45 18.83
CA LEU A 432 -3.40 21.38 18.43
C LEU A 432 -2.71 22.05 19.63
N ALA A 433 -3.42 22.28 20.73
CA ALA A 433 -2.82 22.86 21.93
C ALA A 433 -1.62 22.05 22.47
N ARG A 434 -1.56 20.73 22.20
CA ARG A 434 -0.44 19.86 22.59
C ARG A 434 0.85 20.12 21.82
N GLU A 435 0.77 20.81 20.69
CA GLU A 435 1.91 21.05 19.80
C GLU A 435 2.69 22.32 20.13
N ARG A 436 2.10 23.26 20.89
CA ARG A 436 2.62 24.62 21.11
C ARG A 436 4.08 24.66 21.58
N ASP A 437 4.41 23.83 22.56
CA ASP A 437 5.74 23.81 23.19
C ASP A 437 6.61 22.66 22.67
N ARG A 438 6.18 22.02 21.58
CA ARG A 438 6.81 20.81 21.04
C ARG A 438 7.20 20.98 19.58
N THR A 439 6.22 21.11 18.70
CA THR A 439 6.41 21.06 17.24
C THR A 439 6.04 22.38 16.56
N ALA A 440 5.16 23.20 17.16
CA ALA A 440 4.55 24.39 16.55
C ALA A 440 5.50 25.57 16.27
N ASN A 441 6.74 25.51 16.77
CA ASN A 441 7.82 26.45 16.46
C ASN A 441 9.15 25.70 16.24
N ASP A 442 9.10 24.40 15.99
CA ASP A 442 10.30 23.59 15.79
C ASP A 442 10.73 23.68 14.32
N PRO A 443 11.92 24.21 13.99
CA PRO A 443 12.40 24.30 12.61
C PRO A 443 12.68 22.91 11.99
N TRP A 444 12.75 21.85 12.78
CA TRP A 444 12.91 20.47 12.29
C TRP A 444 11.58 19.87 11.82
N CYS A 445 10.44 20.44 12.22
CA CYS A 445 9.13 20.02 11.76
C CYS A 445 8.87 20.58 10.36
N ILE A 446 8.74 19.70 9.37
CA ILE A 446 8.38 20.06 7.99
C ILE A 446 6.95 20.60 7.95
N GLY A 447 6.02 19.94 8.65
CA GLY A 447 4.61 20.30 8.63
C GLY A 447 3.72 19.25 9.26
N TYR A 448 2.41 19.45 9.13
CA TYR A 448 1.37 18.64 9.77
C TYR A 448 0.49 17.94 8.74
N PHE A 449 0.42 16.61 8.81
CA PHE A 449 -0.70 15.85 8.26
C PHE A 449 -1.86 15.86 9.25
N VAL A 450 -3.08 16.06 8.76
CA VAL A 450 -4.29 16.08 9.59
C VAL A 450 -5.26 15.01 9.12
N HIS A 451 -5.60 14.08 10.01
CA HIS A 451 -6.27 12.82 9.69
C HIS A 451 -5.52 11.99 8.64
N ASN A 452 -6.17 10.94 8.12
CA ASN A 452 -5.62 10.02 7.12
C ASN A 452 -6.76 9.32 6.41
N GLU A 453 -6.70 9.19 5.08
CA GLU A 453 -7.58 8.34 4.25
C GLU A 453 -9.09 8.42 4.58
N LEU A 454 -9.59 9.65 4.78
CA LEU A 454 -11.01 9.87 5.02
C LEU A 454 -11.86 9.40 3.82
N SER A 455 -13.07 8.95 4.11
CA SER A 455 -14.00 8.43 3.10
C SER A 455 -14.75 9.55 2.39
N TRP A 456 -14.07 10.21 1.45
CA TRP A 456 -14.62 11.32 0.65
C TRP A 456 -15.75 10.89 -0.30
N GLY A 457 -15.79 9.61 -0.69
CA GLY A 457 -16.77 9.06 -1.62
C GLY A 457 -16.70 9.71 -3.01
N ASN A 458 -17.78 9.56 -3.78
CA ASN A 458 -17.95 10.32 -5.03
C ASN A 458 -18.34 11.79 -4.73
N ASP A 459 -18.41 12.59 -5.78
CA ASP A 459 -18.69 14.03 -5.79
C ASP A 459 -20.09 14.47 -5.28
N THR A 460 -20.95 13.53 -4.86
CA THR A 460 -22.23 13.79 -4.20
C THR A 460 -22.37 13.08 -2.86
N SER A 461 -21.45 12.18 -2.50
CA SER A 461 -21.60 11.23 -1.39
C SER A 461 -21.80 11.90 -0.04
N LEU A 462 -21.01 12.93 0.29
CA LEU A 462 -21.14 13.64 1.56
C LEU A 462 -22.42 14.47 1.66
N ALA A 463 -22.91 15.02 0.54
CA ALA A 463 -24.16 15.77 0.51
C ALA A 463 -25.38 14.86 0.67
N VAL A 464 -25.37 13.70 -0.01
CA VAL A 464 -26.39 12.66 0.18
C VAL A 464 -26.36 12.16 1.63
N ALA A 465 -25.18 11.90 2.18
CA ALA A 465 -25.00 11.50 3.58
C ALA A 465 -25.58 12.51 4.56
N ALA A 466 -25.40 13.81 4.32
CA ALA A 466 -25.99 14.86 5.15
C ALA A 466 -27.52 14.82 5.15
N LEU A 467 -28.16 14.66 3.98
CA LEU A 467 -29.63 14.54 3.90
C LEU A 467 -30.15 13.25 4.53
N ALA A 468 -29.42 12.14 4.37
CA ALA A 468 -29.76 10.86 4.98
C ALA A 468 -29.51 10.80 6.50
N SER A 469 -28.83 11.80 7.06
CA SER A 469 -28.53 11.84 8.49
C SER A 469 -29.73 12.27 9.35
N PRO A 470 -29.73 12.03 10.67
CA PRO A 470 -30.75 12.54 11.59
C PRO A 470 -30.94 14.06 11.56
N ALA A 471 -32.15 14.51 11.87
CA ALA A 471 -32.56 15.92 11.84
C ALA A 471 -31.70 16.85 12.72
N ASP A 472 -31.08 16.31 13.77
CA ASP A 472 -30.27 17.09 14.69
C ASP A 472 -28.84 17.33 14.19
N GLN A 473 -28.41 16.67 13.11
CA GLN A 473 -27.07 16.79 12.53
C GLN A 473 -26.82 18.20 11.95
N PRO A 474 -25.75 18.89 12.40
CA PRO A 474 -25.38 20.21 11.91
C PRO A 474 -25.22 20.28 10.38
N ALA A 475 -24.57 19.30 9.75
CA ALA A 475 -24.44 19.27 8.29
C ALA A 475 -25.81 19.32 7.59
N LYS A 476 -26.78 18.52 8.08
CA LYS A 476 -28.12 18.48 7.51
C LYS A 476 -28.85 19.81 7.68
N LYS A 477 -28.76 20.42 8.85
CA LYS A 477 -29.35 21.74 9.12
C LYS A 477 -28.78 22.79 8.18
N VAL A 478 -27.45 22.84 8.03
CA VAL A 478 -26.80 23.77 7.09
C VAL A 478 -27.28 23.52 5.66
N PHE A 479 -27.38 22.27 5.23
CA PHE A 479 -27.85 21.96 3.88
C PHE A 479 -29.31 22.41 3.67
N VAL A 480 -30.20 22.12 4.62
CA VAL A 480 -31.60 22.56 4.55
C VAL A 480 -31.72 24.09 4.53
N GLU A 481 -30.88 24.82 5.27
CA GLU A 481 -30.84 26.29 5.20
C GLU A 481 -30.33 26.80 3.84
N ASP A 482 -29.33 26.17 3.23
CA ASP A 482 -28.87 26.52 1.88
C ASP A 482 -29.99 26.31 0.85
N LEU A 483 -30.76 25.22 0.99
CA LEU A 483 -31.91 24.93 0.13
C LEU A 483 -33.06 25.91 0.34
N LYS A 484 -33.35 26.30 1.59
CA LYS A 484 -34.32 27.36 1.91
C LYS A 484 -33.96 28.67 1.25
N ALA A 485 -32.68 29.06 1.34
CA ALA A 485 -32.20 30.29 0.72
C ALA A 485 -32.30 30.25 -0.81
N ARG A 486 -32.06 29.10 -1.44
CA ARG A 486 -32.10 28.94 -2.89
C ARG A 486 -33.51 28.90 -3.47
N TYR A 487 -34.43 28.16 -2.85
CA TYR A 487 -35.76 27.90 -3.41
C TYR A 487 -36.88 28.73 -2.78
N GLU A 488 -36.62 29.40 -1.65
CA GLU A 488 -37.53 30.23 -0.84
C GLU A 488 -38.71 29.47 -0.21
N THR A 489 -39.36 28.59 -0.98
CA THR A 489 -40.51 27.79 -0.58
C THR A 489 -40.26 26.30 -0.78
N ILE A 490 -40.85 25.45 0.07
CA ILE A 490 -40.74 24.00 -0.08
C ILE A 490 -41.33 23.51 -1.42
N GLY A 491 -42.35 24.20 -1.94
CA GLY A 491 -42.93 23.92 -3.25
C GLY A 491 -41.93 24.15 -4.41
N GLY A 492 -41.07 25.15 -4.29
CA GLY A 492 -39.97 25.40 -5.24
C GLY A 492 -38.99 24.24 -5.30
N LEU A 493 -38.56 23.74 -4.12
CA LEU A 493 -37.69 22.56 -4.03
C LEU A 493 -38.40 21.30 -4.56
N ASN A 494 -39.63 21.05 -4.13
CA ASN A 494 -40.41 19.88 -4.57
C ASN A 494 -40.54 19.82 -6.09
N LYS A 495 -40.76 20.97 -6.74
CA LYS A 495 -40.78 21.07 -8.20
C LYS A 495 -39.43 20.75 -8.84
N ALA A 496 -38.34 21.25 -8.27
CA ALA A 496 -36.99 21.02 -8.80
C ALA A 496 -36.52 19.57 -8.61
N TRP A 497 -36.76 19.00 -7.44
CA TRP A 497 -36.29 17.67 -7.06
C TRP A 497 -37.28 16.55 -7.42
N GLY A 498 -38.51 16.90 -7.81
CA GLY A 498 -39.57 15.93 -8.04
C GLY A 498 -39.97 15.18 -6.76
N THR A 499 -40.01 15.90 -5.65
CA THR A 499 -40.39 15.41 -4.31
C THR A 499 -41.71 16.05 -3.85
N ASP A 500 -42.24 15.63 -2.71
CA ASP A 500 -43.53 16.05 -2.18
C ASP A 500 -43.48 16.39 -0.66
N HIS A 501 -42.34 16.91 -0.18
CA HIS A 501 -42.20 17.28 1.22
C HIS A 501 -43.25 18.32 1.65
N ALA A 502 -43.96 18.05 2.75
CA ALA A 502 -45.03 18.92 3.25
C ALA A 502 -44.52 20.28 3.78
N SER A 503 -43.27 20.33 4.26
CA SER A 503 -42.63 21.53 4.79
C SER A 503 -41.11 21.36 4.83
N TRP A 504 -40.39 22.45 5.08
CA TRP A 504 -38.94 22.38 5.35
C TRP A 504 -38.60 21.52 6.57
N GLU A 505 -39.46 21.50 7.59
CA GLU A 505 -39.31 20.61 8.74
C GLU A 505 -39.47 19.13 8.33
N ALA A 506 -40.42 18.83 7.43
CA ALA A 506 -40.57 17.47 6.90
C ALA A 506 -39.32 17.01 6.13
N LEU A 507 -38.69 17.90 5.35
CA LEU A 507 -37.40 17.62 4.71
C LEU A 507 -36.29 17.39 5.75
N LEU A 508 -36.22 18.22 6.80
CA LEU A 508 -35.24 18.07 7.87
C LEU A 508 -35.38 16.74 8.63
N GLN A 509 -36.61 16.25 8.82
CA GLN A 509 -36.87 14.96 9.45
C GLN A 509 -36.64 13.76 8.52
N SER A 510 -36.83 13.93 7.21
CA SER A 510 -36.65 12.85 6.22
C SER A 510 -35.21 12.36 6.14
N GLN A 511 -34.97 11.06 6.32
CA GLN A 511 -33.66 10.44 6.10
C GLN A 511 -33.54 9.75 4.73
N THR A 512 -34.51 9.97 3.85
CA THR A 512 -34.49 9.41 2.50
C THR A 512 -33.59 10.25 1.61
N ALA A 513 -32.63 9.60 0.95
CA ALA A 513 -31.78 10.25 -0.05
C ALA A 513 -32.63 10.78 -1.23
N PRO A 514 -32.31 11.95 -1.80
CA PRO A 514 -33.03 12.48 -2.95
C PRO A 514 -32.68 11.71 -4.24
N ASP A 515 -33.48 11.94 -5.28
CA ASP A 515 -33.09 11.61 -6.65
C ASP A 515 -31.82 12.40 -7.01
N ARG A 516 -30.71 11.69 -7.22
CA ARG A 516 -29.40 12.31 -7.44
C ARG A 516 -29.33 13.12 -8.73
N GLN A 517 -30.07 12.73 -9.78
CA GLN A 517 -30.03 13.45 -11.06
C GLN A 517 -30.76 14.79 -10.94
N LYS A 518 -31.93 14.79 -10.29
CA LYS A 518 -32.72 16.02 -10.10
C LYS A 518 -32.08 16.97 -9.10
N ALA A 519 -31.43 16.45 -8.06
CA ALA A 519 -30.78 17.24 -7.01
C ALA A 519 -29.29 17.56 -7.30
N LEU A 520 -28.74 17.16 -8.45
CA LEU A 520 -27.30 17.11 -8.71
C LEU A 520 -26.56 18.42 -8.41
N ALA A 521 -27.10 19.56 -8.90
CA ALA A 521 -26.47 20.85 -8.70
C ALA A 521 -26.42 21.28 -7.23
N ASP A 522 -27.44 20.95 -6.43
CA ASP A 522 -27.48 21.23 -5.00
C ASP A 522 -26.55 20.29 -4.22
N LEU A 523 -26.51 19.01 -4.61
CA LEU A 523 -25.61 18.03 -4.02
C LEU A 523 -24.14 18.40 -4.23
N HIS A 524 -23.75 18.83 -5.44
CA HIS A 524 -22.39 19.30 -5.69
C HIS A 524 -22.06 20.57 -4.91
N ALA A 525 -22.96 21.56 -4.87
CA ALA A 525 -22.74 22.80 -4.14
C ALA A 525 -22.51 22.54 -2.64
N PHE A 526 -23.32 21.67 -2.02
CA PHE A 526 -23.13 21.34 -0.61
C PHE A 526 -21.92 20.42 -0.37
N TYR A 527 -21.60 19.53 -1.31
CA TYR A 527 -20.38 18.73 -1.24
C TYR A 527 -19.14 19.64 -1.21
N ASP A 528 -19.04 20.59 -2.15
CA ASP A 528 -17.95 21.55 -2.21
C ASP A 528 -17.86 22.36 -0.91
N LYS A 529 -18.98 22.89 -0.43
CA LYS A 529 -19.04 23.60 0.87
C LYS A 529 -18.53 22.73 2.03
N THR A 530 -18.88 21.45 2.06
CA THR A 530 -18.40 20.50 3.08
C THR A 530 -16.89 20.30 2.99
N ALA A 531 -16.36 20.03 1.80
CA ALA A 531 -14.93 19.82 1.59
C ALA A 531 -14.11 21.08 1.93
N ARG A 532 -14.55 22.26 1.49
CA ARG A 532 -13.91 23.54 1.83
C ARG A 532 -13.93 23.80 3.33
N THR A 533 -15.06 23.56 4.00
CA THR A 533 -15.19 23.77 5.46
C THR A 533 -14.21 22.91 6.26
N TYR A 534 -13.99 21.65 5.83
CA TYR A 534 -12.99 20.76 6.43
C TYR A 534 -11.59 21.39 6.38
N PHE A 535 -11.11 21.68 5.17
CA PHE A 535 -9.74 22.16 4.95
C PHE A 535 -9.53 23.57 5.52
N GLU A 536 -10.50 24.46 5.35
CA GLU A 536 -10.45 25.83 5.88
C GLU A 536 -10.35 25.84 7.39
N THR A 537 -11.22 25.10 8.07
CA THR A 537 -11.23 25.04 9.54
C THR A 537 -9.89 24.54 10.07
N ILE A 538 -9.29 23.55 9.41
CA ILE A 538 -7.99 23.01 9.78
C ILE A 538 -6.88 24.04 9.56
N ARG A 539 -6.80 24.63 8.36
CA ARG A 539 -5.84 25.67 8.00
C ARG A 539 -5.89 26.84 8.97
N ASP A 540 -7.08 27.34 9.30
CA ASP A 540 -7.26 28.47 10.21
C ASP A 540 -6.76 28.19 11.63
N GLU A 541 -7.07 27.02 12.17
CA GLU A 541 -6.66 26.68 13.54
C GLU A 541 -5.17 26.29 13.62
N LEU A 542 -4.61 25.68 12.57
CA LEU A 542 -3.17 25.44 12.46
C LEU A 542 -2.39 26.75 12.38
N ARG A 543 -2.79 27.70 11.53
CA ARG A 543 -2.09 28.99 11.39
C ARG A 543 -2.05 29.82 12.69
N LYS A 544 -3.01 29.61 13.60
CA LYS A 544 -3.00 30.27 14.91
C LYS A 544 -1.94 29.74 15.87
N ILE A 545 -1.51 28.49 15.71
CA ILE A 545 -0.57 27.85 16.64
C ILE A 545 0.81 27.62 16.02
N ALA A 546 0.87 27.30 14.73
CA ALA A 546 2.07 26.97 13.97
C ALA A 546 2.07 27.76 12.65
N PRO A 547 2.13 29.11 12.68
CA PRO A 547 1.97 29.96 11.49
C PRO A 547 3.04 29.71 10.42
N ASN A 548 4.23 29.24 10.82
CA ASN A 548 5.37 29.05 9.92
C ASN A 548 5.50 27.63 9.36
N HIS A 549 4.61 26.71 9.73
CA HIS A 549 4.68 25.30 9.32
C HIS A 549 3.76 24.99 8.15
N LEU A 550 4.12 23.99 7.35
CA LEU A 550 3.31 23.54 6.23
C LEU A 550 2.07 22.77 6.71
N TYR A 551 0.91 23.06 6.13
CA TYR A 551 -0.26 22.19 6.17
C TYR A 551 -0.18 21.18 5.01
N LEU A 552 0.06 19.92 5.36
CA LEU A 552 0.36 18.84 4.41
C LEU A 552 -0.89 18.06 3.98
N GLY A 553 -2.09 18.55 4.26
CA GLY A 553 -3.36 17.91 3.90
C GLY A 553 -3.70 16.67 4.73
N CYS A 554 -4.45 15.74 4.12
CA CYS A 554 -5.10 14.62 4.82
C CYS A 554 -4.88 13.23 4.19
N ARG A 555 -3.84 13.08 3.37
CA ARG A 555 -3.36 11.78 2.84
C ARG A 555 -4.47 10.99 2.14
N PHE A 556 -4.86 11.46 0.96
CA PHE A 556 -5.93 10.83 0.18
C PHE A 556 -5.52 9.44 -0.33
N ALA A 557 -6.27 8.40 0.04
CA ALA A 557 -6.27 7.12 -0.68
C ALA A 557 -7.27 7.17 -1.85
N TRP A 558 -8.55 7.40 -1.52
CA TRP A 558 -9.65 7.55 -2.48
C TRP A 558 -10.25 8.95 -2.34
N VAL A 559 -10.31 9.69 -3.44
CA VAL A 559 -10.79 11.08 -3.46
C VAL A 559 -11.40 11.38 -4.82
N ASN A 560 -12.42 12.23 -4.82
CA ASN A 560 -12.97 12.83 -6.05
C ASN A 560 -12.39 14.23 -6.29
N ASP A 561 -12.59 14.73 -7.50
CA ASP A 561 -11.97 15.98 -7.92
C ASP A 561 -12.41 17.20 -7.09
N ASN A 562 -13.64 17.21 -6.54
CA ASN A 562 -14.10 18.33 -5.70
C ASN A 562 -13.31 18.41 -4.39
N ALA A 563 -13.12 17.29 -3.70
CA ALA A 563 -12.32 17.27 -2.48
C ALA A 563 -10.84 17.57 -2.75
N ALA A 564 -10.30 17.08 -3.87
CA ALA A 564 -8.93 17.39 -4.29
C ALA A 564 -8.77 18.89 -4.61
N ARG A 565 -9.70 19.51 -5.34
CA ARG A 565 -9.72 20.97 -5.59
C ARG A 565 -9.78 21.76 -4.29
N ALA A 566 -10.71 21.42 -3.40
CA ALA A 566 -10.84 22.09 -2.11
C ALA A 566 -9.55 22.01 -1.30
N SER A 567 -8.85 20.87 -1.30
CA SER A 567 -7.56 20.75 -0.61
C SER A 567 -6.50 21.71 -1.16
N ALA A 568 -6.53 21.98 -2.47
CA ALA A 568 -5.56 22.86 -3.11
C ALA A 568 -5.71 24.35 -2.74
N ASP A 569 -6.90 24.76 -2.31
CA ASP A 569 -7.15 26.14 -1.88
C ASP A 569 -6.63 26.46 -0.48
N PHE A 570 -6.34 25.44 0.34
CA PHE A 570 -6.06 25.63 1.77
C PHE A 570 -4.79 24.92 2.26
N CYS A 571 -4.36 23.84 1.61
CA CYS A 571 -3.11 23.16 1.97
C CYS A 571 -1.91 23.86 1.33
N ASP A 572 -0.76 23.80 1.99
CA ASP A 572 0.50 24.23 1.37
C ASP A 572 1.09 23.14 0.46
N VAL A 573 0.78 21.87 0.77
CA VAL A 573 1.15 20.67 0.01
C VAL A 573 -0.02 19.70 0.07
N VAL A 574 -0.46 19.15 -1.06
CA VAL A 574 -1.50 18.10 -1.08
C VAL A 574 -0.85 16.72 -0.98
N SER A 575 -1.43 15.88 -0.12
CA SER A 575 -0.90 14.54 0.15
C SER A 575 -1.78 13.43 -0.35
N TYR A 576 -1.13 12.41 -0.90
CA TYR A 576 -1.77 11.19 -1.40
C TYR A 576 -1.06 9.95 -0.88
N ASN A 577 -1.84 8.95 -0.48
CA ASN A 577 -1.35 7.59 -0.30
C ASN A 577 -1.52 6.87 -1.64
N ARG A 578 -0.43 6.34 -2.20
CA ARG A 578 -0.36 5.83 -3.58
C ARG A 578 0.41 4.53 -3.65
N TYR A 579 -0.30 3.45 -3.33
CA TYR A 579 0.13 2.08 -3.57
C TYR A 579 0.00 1.75 -5.05
N THR A 580 1.02 2.07 -5.83
CA THR A 580 1.18 1.83 -7.28
C THR A 580 2.66 1.58 -7.56
N TYR A 581 3.02 1.20 -8.78
CA TYR A 581 4.43 1.00 -9.18
C TYR A 581 5.11 2.29 -9.68
N SER A 582 4.33 3.31 -10.08
CA SER A 582 4.84 4.61 -10.51
C SER A 582 3.85 5.74 -10.17
N VAL A 583 4.38 6.92 -9.89
CA VAL A 583 3.63 8.18 -9.70
C VAL A 583 4.10 9.28 -10.65
N GLU A 584 4.78 8.92 -11.73
CA GLU A 584 5.31 9.88 -12.71
C GLU A 584 4.21 10.78 -13.30
N ASP A 585 3.05 10.22 -13.58
CA ASP A 585 1.91 10.94 -14.18
C ASP A 585 0.94 11.56 -13.16
N LEU A 586 1.26 11.47 -11.85
CA LEU A 586 0.37 11.98 -10.81
C LEU A 586 0.24 13.50 -10.91
N LYS A 587 -1.01 13.97 -10.96
CA LYS A 587 -1.36 15.39 -10.97
C LYS A 587 -2.69 15.63 -10.26
N LEU A 588 -2.90 16.86 -9.81
CA LEU A 588 -4.22 17.30 -9.35
C LEU A 588 -5.19 17.44 -10.53
N PRO A 589 -6.51 17.40 -10.26
CA PRO A 589 -7.52 17.74 -11.25
C PRO A 589 -7.23 19.10 -11.90
N ASP A 590 -7.66 19.25 -13.15
CA ASP A 590 -7.52 20.50 -13.92
C ASP A 590 -6.06 20.98 -14.12
N ASN A 591 -5.07 20.10 -13.84
CA ASN A 591 -3.64 20.42 -13.81
C ASN A 591 -3.30 21.57 -12.85
N ILE A 592 -3.94 21.64 -11.68
CA ILE A 592 -3.63 22.63 -10.64
C ILE A 592 -2.13 22.56 -10.28
N ASP A 593 -1.43 23.70 -10.44
CA ASP A 593 0.02 23.81 -10.24
C ASP A 593 0.39 23.95 -8.75
N MET A 594 0.46 22.82 -8.05
CA MET A 594 0.65 22.78 -6.60
C MET A 594 1.54 21.60 -6.17
N PRO A 595 2.39 21.77 -5.13
CA PRO A 595 3.27 20.70 -4.67
C PRO A 595 2.48 19.51 -4.09
N LEU A 596 2.90 18.32 -4.46
CA LEU A 596 2.34 17.04 -4.00
C LEU A 596 3.34 16.30 -3.11
N ILE A 597 2.85 15.54 -2.14
CA ILE A 597 3.68 14.60 -1.37
C ILE A 597 3.02 13.22 -1.33
N ILE A 598 3.80 12.18 -1.59
CA ILE A 598 3.34 10.81 -1.39
C ILE A 598 3.48 10.49 0.09
N GLY A 599 2.35 10.35 0.77
CA GLY A 599 2.27 10.02 2.19
C GLY A 599 2.55 8.55 2.48
N GLU A 600 2.21 7.64 1.57
CA GLU A 600 2.45 6.20 1.73
C GLU A 600 2.65 5.52 0.38
N PHE A 601 3.63 4.62 0.33
CA PHE A 601 3.77 3.56 -0.66
C PHE A 601 4.59 2.41 -0.07
N HIS A 602 4.42 1.19 -0.60
CA HIS A 602 5.29 0.05 -0.27
C HIS A 602 5.23 -1.03 -1.34
N PHE A 603 6.16 -1.97 -1.20
CA PHE A 603 6.22 -3.25 -1.90
C PHE A 603 6.63 -4.32 -0.89
N GLY A 604 6.13 -5.54 -1.03
CA GLY A 604 6.52 -6.65 -0.16
C GLY A 604 6.82 -7.93 -0.91
N ALA A 605 7.58 -8.81 -0.27
CA ALA A 605 7.97 -10.12 -0.78
C ALA A 605 7.84 -11.19 0.31
N LEU A 606 7.68 -12.47 -0.07
CA LEU A 606 7.44 -13.57 0.87
C LEU A 606 8.64 -14.50 1.06
N ASP A 607 9.80 -14.14 0.54
CA ASP A 607 11.04 -14.91 0.65
C ASP A 607 11.72 -14.76 2.04
N ARG A 608 11.07 -14.09 3.01
CA ARG A 608 11.55 -13.88 4.40
C ARG A 608 10.55 -14.29 5.49
N GLY A 609 9.74 -15.33 5.24
CA GLY A 609 8.96 -16.00 6.29
C GLY A 609 7.64 -15.32 6.70
N MET A 610 7.25 -14.27 6.00
CA MET A 610 5.94 -13.61 6.17
C MET A 610 4.88 -14.21 5.24
N PHE A 611 3.61 -13.89 5.48
CA PHE A 611 2.47 -14.49 4.76
C PHE A 611 1.71 -13.53 3.85
N HIS A 612 2.06 -12.25 3.87
CA HIS A 612 1.43 -11.24 3.01
C HIS A 612 2.44 -10.18 2.57
N THR A 613 2.42 -9.86 1.27
CA THR A 613 3.30 -8.85 0.65
C THR A 613 2.88 -7.41 0.89
N GLY A 614 1.84 -7.16 1.68
CA GLY A 614 1.13 -5.87 1.64
C GLY A 614 0.33 -5.67 0.35
N LEU A 615 0.23 -4.42 -0.09
CA LEU A 615 -0.71 -3.96 -1.12
C LEU A 615 -0.13 -4.06 -2.55
N ARG A 616 1.19 -4.17 -2.68
CA ARG A 616 1.89 -4.40 -3.95
C ARG A 616 2.94 -5.49 -3.74
N SER A 617 2.82 -6.56 -4.53
CA SER A 617 3.70 -7.73 -4.44
C SER A 617 4.93 -7.58 -5.30
N THR A 618 6.01 -8.18 -4.84
CA THR A 618 7.26 -8.40 -5.58
C THR A 618 7.75 -9.81 -5.28
N ASP A 619 8.54 -10.39 -6.17
CA ASP A 619 8.88 -11.82 -6.10
C ASP A 619 9.95 -12.14 -5.04
N SER A 620 10.77 -11.14 -4.69
CA SER A 620 11.90 -11.30 -3.78
C SER A 620 12.27 -9.99 -3.13
N GLN A 621 13.07 -10.06 -2.06
CA GLN A 621 13.67 -8.88 -1.42
C GLN A 621 14.45 -7.98 -2.39
N GLN A 622 15.11 -8.56 -3.41
CA GLN A 622 15.85 -7.80 -4.41
C GLN A 622 14.89 -7.07 -5.35
N HIS A 623 13.87 -7.76 -5.89
CA HIS A 623 12.83 -7.13 -6.71
C HIS A 623 12.15 -6.00 -5.91
N ARG A 624 11.79 -6.24 -4.64
CA ARG A 624 11.24 -5.22 -3.73
C ARG A 624 12.10 -3.94 -3.66
N ALA A 625 13.41 -4.11 -3.56
CA ALA A 625 14.36 -3.00 -3.48
C ALA A 625 14.49 -2.25 -4.81
N ASP A 626 14.53 -2.97 -5.93
CA ASP A 626 14.57 -2.38 -7.28
C ASP A 626 13.28 -1.57 -7.55
N THR A 627 12.11 -2.13 -7.25
CA THR A 627 10.82 -1.45 -7.39
C THR A 627 10.71 -0.22 -6.50
N TYR A 628 11.23 -0.27 -5.27
CA TYR A 628 11.32 0.90 -4.41
C TYR A 628 12.13 2.03 -5.07
N ALA A 629 13.29 1.71 -5.65
CA ALA A 629 14.13 2.71 -6.33
C ALA A 629 13.42 3.31 -7.55
N ASP A 630 12.74 2.49 -8.34
CA ASP A 630 12.02 2.93 -9.53
C ASP A 630 10.83 3.82 -9.18
N TYR A 631 10.08 3.47 -8.12
CA TYR A 631 9.01 4.32 -7.62
C TYR A 631 9.53 5.69 -7.18
N VAL A 632 10.59 5.73 -6.35
CA VAL A 632 11.17 7.01 -5.89
C VAL A 632 11.67 7.83 -7.08
N ARG A 633 12.31 7.21 -8.08
CA ARG A 633 12.73 7.90 -9.30
C ARG A 633 11.56 8.45 -10.12
N SER A 634 10.46 7.72 -10.22
CA SER A 634 9.24 8.20 -10.88
C SER A 634 8.72 9.49 -10.22
N ALA A 635 8.74 9.55 -8.89
CA ALA A 635 8.38 10.73 -8.12
C ALA A 635 9.38 11.88 -8.30
N LEU A 636 10.68 11.58 -8.43
CA LEU A 636 11.71 12.60 -8.68
C LEU A 636 11.58 13.24 -10.07
N ARG A 637 11.12 12.49 -11.08
CA ARG A 637 10.83 13.02 -12.42
C ARG A 637 9.58 13.89 -12.43
N ASN A 638 8.54 13.51 -11.67
CA ASN A 638 7.31 14.30 -11.56
C ASN A 638 7.58 15.73 -11.03
N PRO A 639 7.17 16.79 -11.76
CA PRO A 639 7.47 18.17 -11.40
C PRO A 639 6.68 18.70 -10.19
N TYR A 640 5.59 18.04 -9.80
CA TYR A 640 4.75 18.42 -8.66
C TYR A 640 5.19 17.75 -7.36
N VAL A 641 5.74 16.52 -7.41
CA VAL A 641 6.03 15.73 -6.22
C VAL A 641 7.29 16.22 -5.49
N VAL A 642 7.15 16.62 -4.23
CA VAL A 642 8.24 17.16 -3.37
C VAL A 642 8.79 16.16 -2.34
N GLY A 643 8.24 14.94 -2.31
CA GLY A 643 8.69 13.88 -1.40
C GLY A 643 7.89 12.59 -1.53
N THR A 644 8.48 11.51 -1.02
CA THR A 644 7.80 10.23 -0.80
C THR A 644 8.11 9.67 0.57
N HIS A 645 7.10 9.06 1.19
CA HIS A 645 7.18 8.41 2.49
C HIS A 645 6.83 6.93 2.34
N TRP A 646 7.78 6.05 2.66
CA TRP A 646 7.59 4.60 2.65
C TRP A 646 6.77 4.17 3.87
N PHE A 647 5.74 3.35 3.65
CA PHE A 647 4.98 2.71 4.72
C PHE A 647 5.43 1.24 4.85
N GLN A 648 6.26 0.85 5.82
CA GLN A 648 6.67 1.58 7.02
C GLN A 648 8.04 1.08 7.53
N TYR A 649 8.50 1.59 8.68
CA TYR A 649 9.86 1.29 9.16
C TYR A 649 10.12 -0.20 9.45
N LYS A 650 9.16 -0.87 10.10
CA LYS A 650 9.25 -2.29 10.47
C LYS A 650 8.21 -3.10 9.72
N ASP A 651 8.52 -4.37 9.49
CA ASP A 651 7.47 -5.33 9.12
C ASP A 651 6.36 -5.30 10.15
N GLN A 652 5.13 -5.53 9.71
CA GLN A 652 4.05 -5.79 10.65
C GLN A 652 4.28 -7.15 11.33
N ALA A 653 3.67 -7.38 12.49
CA ALA A 653 3.79 -8.67 13.15
C ALA A 653 3.28 -9.80 12.23
N THR A 654 3.98 -10.94 12.19
CA THR A 654 3.63 -12.09 11.32
C THR A 654 2.19 -12.58 11.54
N THR A 655 1.70 -12.50 12.77
CA THR A 655 0.32 -12.86 13.17
C THR A 655 -0.67 -11.70 13.10
N GLY A 656 -0.25 -10.56 12.57
CA GLY A 656 -1.10 -9.44 12.25
C GLY A 656 -1.46 -8.51 13.40
N ARG A 657 -1.87 -7.30 13.02
CA ARG A 657 -2.41 -6.24 13.88
C ARG A 657 -3.87 -6.52 14.27
N GLY A 658 -4.50 -5.58 14.99
CA GLY A 658 -5.93 -5.65 15.34
C GLY A 658 -6.88 -5.77 14.15
N ASP A 659 -6.56 -5.14 13.02
CA ASP A 659 -7.29 -5.26 11.74
C ASP A 659 -6.86 -6.48 10.90
N GLY A 660 -5.92 -7.26 11.42
CA GLY A 660 -5.36 -8.46 10.81
C GLY A 660 -4.20 -8.22 9.84
N GLU A 661 -3.81 -6.99 9.51
CA GLU A 661 -2.71 -6.76 8.59
C GLU A 661 -1.40 -7.35 9.11
N ASN A 662 -0.74 -8.18 8.29
CA ASN A 662 0.48 -8.91 8.61
C ASN A 662 1.52 -8.86 7.46
N TYR A 663 1.79 -7.64 7.01
CA TYR A 663 2.55 -7.33 5.80
C TYR A 663 4.07 -7.35 5.98
N GLN A 664 4.76 -7.86 4.97
CA GLN A 664 6.21 -7.79 4.79
C GLN A 664 6.58 -6.50 4.04
N ILE A 665 6.65 -5.39 4.77
CA ILE A 665 6.77 -4.02 4.22
C ILE A 665 7.78 -3.18 5.01
N GLY A 666 8.60 -3.80 5.86
CA GLY A 666 9.61 -3.14 6.66
C GLY A 666 10.92 -2.89 5.92
N PHE A 667 11.61 -1.82 6.33
CA PHE A 667 13.06 -1.70 6.14
C PHE A 667 13.83 -2.61 7.09
N ILE A 668 13.26 -2.88 8.26
CA ILE A 668 13.78 -3.79 9.28
C ILE A 668 12.73 -4.85 9.65
N ASP A 669 13.19 -6.03 10.04
CA ASP A 669 12.33 -7.13 10.48
C ASP A 669 11.92 -7.00 11.97
N VAL A 670 11.18 -8.00 12.47
CA VAL A 670 10.73 -8.07 13.88
C VAL A 670 11.88 -8.09 14.90
N CYS A 671 13.08 -8.51 14.48
CA CYS A 671 14.30 -8.61 15.28
C CYS A 671 15.20 -7.37 15.18
N ASP A 672 14.71 -6.28 14.57
CA ASP A 672 15.47 -5.05 14.33
C ASP A 672 16.68 -5.28 13.41
N THR A 673 16.59 -6.22 12.47
CA THR A 673 17.62 -6.48 11.45
C THR A 673 17.21 -5.82 10.12
N PRO A 674 18.05 -4.95 9.54
CA PRO A 674 17.73 -4.33 8.25
C PRO A 674 17.77 -5.33 7.09
N TYR A 675 16.87 -5.13 6.13
CA TYR A 675 16.95 -5.82 4.84
C TYR A 675 18.05 -5.18 3.97
N PRO A 676 19.15 -5.88 3.68
CA PRO A 676 20.30 -5.27 3.01
C PRO A 676 19.97 -4.77 1.60
N GLU A 677 19.06 -5.44 0.89
CA GLU A 677 18.68 -5.11 -0.49
C GLU A 677 18.04 -3.71 -0.57
N ILE A 678 17.03 -3.43 0.27
CA ILE A 678 16.36 -2.13 0.27
C ILE A 678 17.23 -1.03 0.86
N VAL A 679 18.10 -1.36 1.83
CA VAL A 679 19.09 -0.40 2.36
C VAL A 679 20.07 0.03 1.28
N ALA A 680 20.58 -0.90 0.46
CA ALA A 680 21.47 -0.58 -0.65
C ALA A 680 20.80 0.34 -1.67
N LYS A 681 19.52 0.08 -2.01
CA LYS A 681 18.76 0.92 -2.95
C LYS A 681 18.35 2.27 -2.39
N ALA A 682 18.02 2.36 -1.10
CA ALA A 682 17.81 3.62 -0.41
C ALA A 682 19.07 4.49 -0.45
N ARG A 683 20.26 3.92 -0.23
CA ARG A 683 21.53 4.63 -0.37
C ARG A 683 21.73 5.15 -1.78
N GLU A 684 21.57 4.29 -2.79
CA GLU A 684 21.74 4.64 -4.20
C GLU A 684 20.88 5.86 -4.59
N VAL A 685 19.60 5.83 -4.25
CA VAL A 685 18.66 6.90 -4.59
C VAL A 685 18.84 8.13 -3.69
N GLY A 686 18.91 7.96 -2.38
CA GLY A 686 19.02 9.06 -1.41
C GLY A 686 20.31 9.88 -1.56
N HIS A 687 21.41 9.24 -1.97
CA HIS A 687 22.67 9.94 -2.23
C HIS A 687 22.60 10.79 -3.50
N SER A 688 21.81 10.37 -4.49
CA SER A 688 21.68 11.04 -5.79
C SER A 688 20.44 11.92 -5.94
N ILE A 689 19.59 12.02 -4.91
CA ILE A 689 18.23 12.57 -5.01
C ILE A 689 18.14 13.97 -5.62
N TYR A 690 18.98 14.91 -5.18
CA TYR A 690 18.99 16.28 -5.67
C TYR A 690 19.54 16.41 -7.10
N PRO A 691 20.76 15.93 -7.42
CA PRO A 691 21.25 16.00 -8.78
C PRO A 691 20.39 15.19 -9.76
N TYR A 692 19.80 14.07 -9.34
CA TYR A 692 18.87 13.32 -10.17
C TYR A 692 17.64 14.15 -10.51
N ARG A 693 16.95 14.72 -9.51
CA ARG A 693 15.73 15.51 -9.75
C ARG A 693 15.97 16.75 -10.60
N LEU A 694 17.10 17.43 -10.44
CA LEU A 694 17.42 18.62 -11.24
C LEU A 694 17.73 18.29 -12.70
N ASN A 695 18.35 17.15 -12.97
CA ASN A 695 18.74 16.76 -14.33
C ASN A 695 17.72 15.86 -15.03
N ALA A 696 16.73 15.34 -14.32
CA ALA A 696 15.61 14.63 -14.94
C ALA A 696 14.83 15.60 -15.83
N ASP A 697 14.48 15.15 -17.04
CA ASP A 697 13.58 15.88 -17.94
C ASP A 697 12.12 15.86 -17.43
#